data_AF-A0A182MA60-F1
#
_entry.id   AF-A0A182MA60-F1
#
_cell.length_a   1.000
_cell.length_b   1.000
_cell.length_c   1.000
_cell.angle_alpha   90.00
_cell.angle_beta   90.00
_cell.angle_gamma   90.00
#
_symmetry.space_group_name_H-M   'P 1'
#
loop_
_entity.id
_entity.type
_entity.pdbx_description
1 polymer ?
#
loop_
_entity_poly.entity_id
_entity_poly.type
_entity_poly.pdbx_seq_one_letter_code
_entity_poly.pdbx_strand_id
1 'polypeptide(L)'
;MGLGTQFLWLFVGCFGLTGYQYYRELTTPLPVPALKLDEYWGPGDAATYQEDTSIRPFNISYNASVIQKLIRQLTDLPHLAAPLEDAGAFEYGFNSNRLQELIHYWREQYLPKWSTEREPLLNCYPHFKTQIQGLDIHYIHIRPKVVDRQKTVPLLLLHGWPGSVREFYDIISFLTNSEEKEYIFEVIVPSLPGFGWSQGSAKVGLGGQKMAIIMKNLMERLGHKRFFVHGGDWGALITDMMGTYFPENVIGIHQIGCGVIGTLATWKTMIASLVPWKFMEEQYIPYYFPLQTYLKEILIESGYMHIQATKPDTIGAVLVGNPVGLAAYILEKFSTQTNRAFRKLPDGGLERAFSLDALLDNIMIYYLTDSITTSQRIYVEAFSKRELFAGELERIPNTVPTACAKFKHDILHTIDWALRGHYINLIQSNHFNEGGHFAVAFIKNLVSKRNFARVPNVFELSSISDCFHVATMGLIARVSFVLLGILIALGYRIYDASTETPRVPNNIEFYEYWGPDGGDPYGDSLEVVPFNVSYPSEVIERLRKQLYEGSSLPDTAFQYGFSGDRLQEIIQYWRTDYLDRWDEREAYLNRFTHFKTQIQGLDIHFIRDKSDTVINPKRIVPLLMLHSWPGSVREFYDIIPRLSNRTSDKEYVFDVIVPSLPGFGWSQGSSKPGLSASKVAVIMKNLMARLGYRRFYVHGGDWGAIVGNLMAILFEKDILGVHLNMCMGNENPLTLGKMVISNLLPNYFIEKQFVEFYHPRWLKIAESILKGGYMHLQATKPDAIGAVLQNNPVGLAAYILEKFYTWIDPSNRDLKDGGLERQYSLDALLDNVMIYYLSDSITTSQRLYVESFSEAEQARKYENIPTHVPAACAKFRHELFQYPDWILKEHFTNLMQSNHHNDGGHFAALQLPEVVYKDIVQFVNRLYVR
;
A
#
# COMPACT_ATOMS: atom_id res chain seq x y z
N MET A 1 58.19 0.86 -1.69
CA MET A 1 56.74 0.86 -1.94
C MET A 1 56.10 -0.03 -0.88
N GLY A 2 55.30 0.54 0.02
CA GLY A 2 54.89 -0.12 1.27
C GLY A 2 53.79 -1.18 1.10
N LEU A 3 53.66 -2.07 2.07
CA LEU A 3 52.63 -3.13 2.13
C LEU A 3 51.20 -2.63 1.83
N GLY A 4 50.87 -1.38 2.17
CA GLY A 4 49.56 -0.78 1.87
C GLY A 4 49.24 -0.67 0.38
N THR A 5 50.23 -0.42 -0.49
CA THR A 5 50.02 -0.42 -1.95
C THR A 5 49.76 -1.82 -2.50
N GLN A 6 50.42 -2.85 -1.96
CA GLN A 6 50.19 -4.24 -2.38
C GLN A 6 48.82 -4.75 -1.92
N PHE A 7 48.39 -4.38 -0.71
CA PHE A 7 47.06 -4.72 -0.20
C PHE A 7 45.95 -4.03 -0.99
N LEU A 8 46.15 -2.77 -1.41
CA LEU A 8 45.22 -2.05 -2.27
C LEU A 8 45.10 -2.71 -3.66
N TRP A 9 46.22 -3.12 -4.28
CA TRP A 9 46.20 -3.83 -5.56
C TRP A 9 45.56 -5.23 -5.48
N LEU A 10 45.79 -5.95 -4.38
CA LEU A 10 45.11 -7.22 -4.10
C LEU A 10 43.61 -7.02 -3.87
N PHE A 11 43.22 -5.98 -3.11
CA PHE A 11 41.82 -5.64 -2.86
C PHE A 11 41.11 -5.21 -4.15
N VAL A 12 41.73 -4.35 -4.96
CA VAL A 12 41.23 -3.93 -6.29
C VAL A 12 41.17 -5.12 -7.25
N GLY A 13 42.17 -6.01 -7.23
CA GLY A 13 42.20 -7.22 -8.04
C GLY A 13 41.09 -8.21 -7.68
N CYS A 14 40.91 -8.49 -6.39
CA CYS A 14 39.84 -9.37 -5.89
C CYS A 14 38.45 -8.78 -6.13
N PHE A 15 38.22 -7.49 -5.83
CA PHE A 15 36.94 -6.83 -6.14
C PHE A 15 36.70 -6.73 -7.65
N GLY A 16 37.74 -6.51 -8.45
CA GLY A 16 37.66 -6.50 -9.91
C GLY A 16 37.28 -7.88 -10.48
N LEU A 17 37.87 -8.96 -9.95
CA LEU A 17 37.55 -10.34 -10.34
C LEU A 17 36.13 -10.74 -9.92
N THR A 18 35.75 -10.49 -8.67
CA THR A 18 34.39 -10.78 -8.18
C THR A 18 33.36 -9.94 -8.91
N GLY A 19 33.63 -8.66 -9.15
CA GLY A 19 32.77 -7.78 -9.93
C GLY A 19 32.64 -8.22 -11.40
N TYR A 20 33.74 -8.69 -12.01
CA TYR A 20 33.71 -9.25 -13.37
C TYR A 20 32.97 -10.58 -13.43
N GLN A 21 33.13 -11.46 -12.45
CA GLN A 21 32.38 -12.72 -12.34
C GLN A 21 30.88 -12.43 -12.19
N TYR A 22 30.50 -11.52 -11.31
CA TYR A 22 29.11 -11.10 -11.11
C TYR A 22 28.53 -10.43 -12.36
N TYR A 23 29.30 -9.57 -13.03
CA TYR A 23 28.92 -9.01 -14.34
C TYR A 23 28.70 -10.11 -15.38
N ARG A 24 29.64 -11.07 -15.50
CA ARG A 24 29.51 -12.20 -16.41
C ARG A 24 28.25 -13.00 -16.11
N GLU A 25 27.99 -13.31 -14.84
CA GLU A 25 26.80 -14.03 -14.41
C GLU A 25 25.51 -13.28 -14.80
N LEU A 26 25.44 -11.98 -14.50
CA LEU A 26 24.29 -11.13 -14.85
C LEU A 26 24.09 -10.97 -16.36
N THR A 27 25.16 -10.99 -17.14
CA THR A 27 25.11 -10.85 -18.62
C THR A 27 24.93 -12.16 -19.36
N THR A 28 25.06 -13.30 -18.67
CA THR A 28 24.89 -14.61 -19.28
C THR A 28 23.39 -14.88 -19.46
N PRO A 29 22.91 -15.09 -20.69
CA PRO A 29 21.52 -15.42 -20.94
C PRO A 29 21.10 -16.70 -20.21
N LEU A 30 19.92 -16.69 -19.61
CA LEU A 30 19.30 -17.90 -19.08
C LEU A 30 18.51 -18.62 -20.18
N PRO A 31 18.45 -19.97 -20.15
CA PRO A 31 17.55 -20.70 -21.02
C PRO A 31 16.10 -20.49 -20.60
N VAL A 32 15.18 -20.68 -21.54
CA VAL A 32 13.74 -20.77 -21.23
C VAL A 32 13.52 -21.94 -20.26
N PRO A 33 12.86 -21.74 -19.11
CA PRO A 33 12.61 -22.81 -18.16
C PRO A 33 11.62 -23.84 -18.73
N ALA A 34 11.62 -25.06 -18.20
CA ALA A 34 10.62 -26.06 -18.55
C ALA A 34 9.23 -25.61 -18.04
N LEU A 35 8.29 -25.39 -18.96
CA LEU A 35 6.95 -24.91 -18.64
C LEU A 35 5.94 -26.06 -18.64
N LYS A 36 5.10 -26.13 -17.60
CA LYS A 36 3.92 -26.99 -17.57
C LYS A 36 2.74 -26.26 -18.23
N LEU A 37 2.34 -26.72 -19.41
CA LEU A 37 1.38 -26.01 -20.27
C LEU A 37 -0.10 -26.35 -20.00
N ASP A 38 -0.36 -27.37 -19.17
CA ASP A 38 -1.67 -27.98 -18.92
C ASP A 38 -2.09 -27.93 -17.43
N GLU A 39 -1.45 -27.06 -16.65
CA GLU A 39 -1.76 -26.90 -15.23
C GLU A 39 -3.21 -26.45 -15.02
N TYR A 40 -3.92 -27.10 -14.11
CA TYR A 40 -5.35 -26.87 -13.86
C TYR A 40 -5.56 -25.81 -12.77
N TRP A 41 -6.40 -24.82 -13.06
CA TRP A 41 -6.65 -23.66 -12.19
C TRP A 41 -8.10 -23.56 -11.69
N GLY A 42 -8.98 -24.43 -12.18
CA GLY A 42 -10.38 -24.47 -11.79
C GLY A 42 -10.63 -25.04 -10.38
N PRO A 43 -11.88 -24.96 -9.89
CA PRO A 43 -12.27 -25.53 -8.62
C PRO A 43 -12.27 -27.07 -8.64
N GLY A 44 -12.05 -27.70 -7.49
CA GLY A 44 -12.05 -29.17 -7.36
C GLY A 44 -10.71 -29.83 -7.72
N ASP A 45 -10.75 -31.13 -8.05
CA ASP A 45 -9.59 -31.96 -8.37
C ASP A 45 -9.38 -32.07 -9.88
N ALA A 46 -8.17 -31.72 -10.33
CA ALA A 46 -7.71 -31.80 -11.70
C ALA A 46 -7.85 -33.21 -12.30
N ALA A 47 -7.71 -34.27 -11.49
CA ALA A 47 -7.80 -35.65 -11.97
C ALA A 47 -9.21 -36.03 -12.48
N THR A 48 -10.24 -35.30 -12.02
CA THR A 48 -11.64 -35.54 -12.39
C THR A 48 -12.18 -34.56 -13.42
N TYR A 49 -11.36 -33.56 -13.79
CA TYR A 49 -11.76 -32.51 -14.71
C TYR A 49 -11.73 -33.00 -16.16
N GLN A 50 -12.80 -32.72 -16.90
CA GLN A 50 -12.86 -32.84 -18.36
C GLN A 50 -13.14 -31.47 -18.94
N GLU A 51 -12.23 -30.99 -19.78
CA GLU A 51 -12.35 -29.67 -20.39
C GLU A 51 -13.45 -29.64 -21.46
N ASP A 52 -14.41 -28.73 -21.30
CA ASP A 52 -15.35 -28.39 -22.37
C ASP A 52 -14.67 -27.40 -23.33
N THR A 53 -14.20 -27.93 -24.46
CA THR A 53 -13.50 -27.16 -25.48
C THR A 53 -14.42 -26.32 -26.37
N SER A 54 -15.73 -26.31 -26.12
CA SER A 54 -16.67 -25.52 -26.91
C SER A 54 -16.40 -24.01 -26.80
N ILE A 55 -16.63 -23.31 -27.91
CA ILE A 55 -16.63 -21.85 -27.97
C ILE A 55 -18.09 -21.41 -27.93
N ARG A 56 -18.47 -20.74 -26.83
CA ARG A 56 -19.86 -20.39 -26.54
C ARG A 56 -20.06 -18.89 -26.70
N PRO A 57 -21.05 -18.42 -27.46
CA PRO A 57 -21.43 -17.01 -27.46
C PRO A 57 -21.77 -16.55 -26.04
N PHE A 58 -21.39 -15.33 -25.71
CA PHE A 58 -21.67 -14.69 -24.43
C PHE A 58 -22.33 -13.34 -24.68
N ASN A 59 -23.38 -13.01 -23.93
CA ASN A 59 -24.00 -11.70 -23.96
C ASN A 59 -23.95 -11.12 -22.56
N ILE A 60 -23.58 -9.84 -22.46
CA ILE A 60 -23.58 -9.07 -21.23
C ILE A 60 -25.03 -8.67 -20.96
N SER A 61 -25.70 -9.34 -20.04
CA SER A 61 -27.07 -8.98 -19.65
C SER A 61 -27.27 -9.27 -18.18
N TYR A 62 -27.77 -8.27 -17.45
CA TYR A 62 -28.04 -8.38 -16.03
C TYR A 62 -29.51 -8.09 -15.73
N ASN A 63 -30.06 -8.78 -14.74
CA ASN A 63 -31.42 -8.54 -14.30
C ASN A 63 -31.56 -7.10 -13.75
N ALA A 64 -32.68 -6.43 -14.05
CA ALA A 64 -32.97 -5.10 -13.55
C ALA A 64 -32.81 -4.97 -12.02
N SER A 65 -33.06 -6.04 -11.26
CA SER A 65 -32.85 -6.08 -9.81
C SER A 65 -31.40 -5.80 -9.38
N VAL A 66 -30.39 -6.17 -10.18
CA VAL A 66 -28.97 -5.88 -9.91
C VAL A 66 -28.70 -4.38 -10.01
N ILE A 67 -29.21 -3.74 -11.05
CA ILE A 67 -29.09 -2.28 -11.24
C ILE A 67 -29.88 -1.54 -10.16
N GLN A 68 -31.08 -2.02 -9.80
CA GLN A 68 -31.86 -1.45 -8.70
C GLN A 68 -31.17 -1.59 -7.34
N LYS A 69 -30.44 -2.70 -7.11
CA LYS A 69 -29.59 -2.85 -5.92
C LYS A 69 -28.51 -1.77 -5.90
N LEU A 70 -27.81 -1.55 -7.02
CA LEU A 70 -26.80 -0.50 -7.12
C LEU A 70 -27.40 0.90 -6.89
N ILE A 71 -28.55 1.21 -7.48
CA ILE A 71 -29.24 2.50 -7.24
C ILE A 71 -29.49 2.70 -5.74
N ARG A 72 -30.00 1.69 -5.02
CA ARG A 72 -30.21 1.78 -3.57
C ARG A 72 -28.90 2.03 -2.83
N GLN A 73 -27.83 1.31 -3.17
CA GLN A 73 -26.51 1.51 -2.57
C GLN A 73 -25.94 2.92 -2.81
N LEU A 74 -26.27 3.56 -3.94
CA LEU A 74 -25.89 4.95 -4.24
C LEU A 74 -26.88 5.99 -3.69
N THR A 75 -28.06 5.58 -3.24
CA THR A 75 -29.04 6.45 -2.56
C THR A 75 -28.77 6.50 -1.07
N ASP A 76 -28.54 5.34 -0.45
CA ASP A 76 -28.20 5.18 0.97
C ASP A 76 -26.72 5.49 1.17
N LEU A 77 -26.34 6.73 0.84
CA LEU A 77 -24.95 7.16 0.74
C LEU A 77 -24.21 6.96 2.07
N PRO A 78 -22.96 6.46 2.02
CA PRO A 78 -22.08 6.56 3.17
C PRO A 78 -21.87 8.04 3.52
N HIS A 79 -21.86 8.36 4.81
CA HIS A 79 -21.23 9.61 5.24
C HIS A 79 -19.77 9.56 4.80
N LEU A 80 -19.36 10.49 3.95
CA LEU A 80 -17.98 10.62 3.49
C LEU A 80 -17.30 11.68 4.36
N ALA A 81 -16.13 11.34 4.91
CA ALA A 81 -15.33 12.32 5.63
C ALA A 81 -15.07 13.55 4.75
N ALA A 82 -15.35 14.74 5.30
CA ALA A 82 -15.07 15.98 4.61
C ALA A 82 -13.57 16.06 4.29
N PRO A 83 -13.17 16.54 3.09
CA PRO A 83 -11.77 16.74 2.77
C PRO A 83 -11.22 17.84 3.69
N LEU A 84 -9.90 17.83 3.92
CA LEU A 84 -9.25 18.90 4.67
C LEU A 84 -9.34 20.23 3.88
N GLU A 85 -9.57 21.33 4.58
CA GLU A 85 -9.46 22.70 4.08
C GLU A 85 -8.04 22.93 3.55
N ASP A 86 -7.89 23.53 2.37
CA ASP A 86 -6.59 23.79 1.71
C ASP A 86 -5.71 22.56 1.40
N ALA A 87 -6.13 21.32 1.72
CA ALA A 87 -5.47 20.14 1.17
C ALA A 87 -5.63 20.18 -0.35
N GLY A 88 -4.52 20.14 -1.07
CA GLY A 88 -4.54 20.05 -2.52
C GLY A 88 -5.43 18.88 -2.95
N ALA A 89 -6.21 19.11 -4.00
CA ALA A 89 -7.37 18.33 -4.38
C ALA A 89 -7.33 16.80 -4.14
N PHE A 90 -6.54 16.07 -4.91
CA PHE A 90 -6.43 14.61 -4.90
C PHE A 90 -5.12 14.14 -4.20
N GLU A 91 -4.44 15.03 -3.47
CA GLU A 91 -3.13 14.72 -2.86
C GLU A 91 -3.25 13.66 -1.76
N TYR A 92 -4.37 13.66 -1.03
CA TYR A 92 -4.73 12.70 0.02
C TYR A 92 -5.49 11.47 -0.52
N GLY A 93 -5.65 11.34 -1.84
CA GLY A 93 -6.53 10.35 -2.46
C GLY A 93 -7.73 11.00 -3.15
N PHE A 94 -8.77 10.22 -3.45
CA PHE A 94 -9.94 10.74 -4.15
C PHE A 94 -10.67 11.78 -3.29
N ASN A 95 -10.87 12.99 -3.80
CA ASN A 95 -11.54 14.06 -3.07
C ASN A 95 -13.02 13.74 -2.83
N SER A 96 -13.48 13.77 -1.58
CA SER A 96 -14.85 13.36 -1.24
C SER A 96 -15.93 14.31 -1.78
N ASN A 97 -15.66 15.59 -1.98
CA ASN A 97 -16.61 16.50 -2.64
C ASN A 97 -16.83 16.08 -4.10
N ARG A 98 -15.73 15.80 -4.82
CA ARG A 98 -15.83 15.29 -6.20
C ARG A 98 -16.48 13.91 -6.26
N LEU A 99 -16.28 13.08 -5.24
CA LEU A 99 -16.90 11.75 -5.16
C LEU A 99 -18.42 11.87 -5.04
N GLN A 100 -18.94 12.82 -4.25
CA GLN A 100 -20.37 13.09 -4.15
C GLN A 100 -20.98 13.48 -5.50
N GLU A 101 -20.31 14.37 -6.25
CA GLU A 101 -20.74 14.77 -7.60
C GLU A 101 -20.78 13.56 -8.55
N LEU A 102 -19.74 12.72 -8.51
CA LEU A 102 -19.68 11.50 -9.31
C LEU A 102 -20.80 10.53 -8.97
N ILE A 103 -21.09 10.31 -7.69
CA ILE A 103 -22.18 9.40 -7.28
C ILE A 103 -23.53 9.94 -7.74
N HIS A 104 -23.74 11.25 -7.62
CA HIS A 104 -24.94 11.89 -8.14
C HIS A 104 -25.07 11.68 -9.66
N TYR A 105 -24.00 11.90 -10.42
CA TYR A 105 -23.99 11.61 -11.87
C TYR A 105 -24.27 10.13 -12.16
N TRP A 106 -23.63 9.22 -11.43
CA TRP A 106 -23.79 7.79 -11.60
C TRP A 106 -25.24 7.38 -11.41
N ARG A 107 -25.87 7.83 -10.32
CA ARG A 107 -27.25 7.50 -9.97
C ARG A 107 -28.28 8.15 -10.90
N GLU A 108 -28.14 9.45 -11.17
CA GLU A 108 -29.18 10.25 -11.82
C GLU A 108 -29.02 10.34 -13.34
N GLN A 109 -27.83 10.09 -13.89
CA GLN A 109 -27.57 10.26 -15.32
C GLN A 109 -27.02 9.02 -16.00
N TYR A 110 -26.13 8.27 -15.36
CA TYR A 110 -25.54 7.06 -15.96
C TYR A 110 -26.48 5.85 -15.86
N LEU A 111 -26.94 5.48 -14.66
CA LEU A 111 -27.77 4.28 -14.46
C LEU A 111 -29.11 4.33 -15.22
N PRO A 112 -29.79 5.47 -15.40
CA PRO A 112 -30.97 5.56 -16.27
C PRO A 112 -30.69 5.20 -17.74
N LYS A 113 -29.44 5.37 -18.21
CA LYS A 113 -29.00 4.99 -19.56
C LYS A 113 -28.56 3.52 -19.65
N TRP A 114 -28.56 2.76 -18.55
CA TRP A 114 -27.96 1.42 -18.51
C TRP A 114 -28.54 0.51 -19.59
N SER A 115 -29.85 0.29 -19.58
CA SER A 115 -30.50 -0.64 -20.51
C SER A 115 -30.64 -0.09 -21.93
N THR A 116 -30.67 1.22 -22.10
CA THR A 116 -30.92 1.87 -23.40
C THR A 116 -29.65 2.15 -24.18
N GLU A 117 -28.53 2.37 -23.50
CA GLU A 117 -27.29 2.81 -24.14
C GLU A 117 -26.06 2.05 -23.68
N ARG A 118 -25.86 1.84 -22.36
CA ARG A 118 -24.59 1.32 -21.83
C ARG A 118 -24.44 -0.19 -22.02
N GLU A 119 -25.46 -0.97 -21.67
CA GLU A 119 -25.49 -2.42 -21.92
C GLU A 119 -25.45 -2.73 -23.43
N PRO A 120 -26.20 -2.04 -24.30
CA PRO A 120 -26.03 -2.17 -25.76
C PRO A 120 -24.64 -1.78 -26.27
N LEU A 121 -24.01 -0.74 -25.72
CA LEU A 121 -22.64 -0.36 -26.06
C LEU A 121 -21.66 -1.47 -25.70
N LEU A 122 -21.79 -2.06 -24.51
CA LEU A 122 -20.92 -3.16 -24.10
C LEU A 122 -21.12 -4.41 -24.97
N ASN A 123 -22.33 -4.66 -25.48
CA ASN A 123 -22.60 -5.77 -26.42
C ASN A 123 -22.39 -5.41 -27.90
N CYS A 124 -21.81 -4.25 -28.24
CA CYS A 124 -21.70 -3.85 -29.65
C CYS A 124 -20.71 -4.71 -30.46
N TYR A 125 -19.82 -5.44 -29.78
CA TYR A 125 -18.93 -6.43 -30.37
C TYR A 125 -19.33 -7.86 -29.94
N PRO A 126 -18.97 -8.90 -30.72
CA PRO A 126 -19.26 -10.28 -30.33
C PRO A 126 -18.38 -10.76 -29.16
N HIS A 127 -19.01 -11.25 -28.08
CA HIS A 127 -18.32 -11.86 -26.94
C HIS A 127 -18.49 -13.37 -26.93
N PHE A 128 -17.49 -14.05 -26.37
CA PHE A 128 -17.45 -15.50 -26.26
C PHE A 128 -16.84 -15.93 -24.94
N LYS A 129 -17.11 -17.18 -24.58
CA LYS A 129 -16.44 -17.91 -23.51
C LYS A 129 -16.00 -19.29 -23.97
N THR A 130 -14.86 -19.75 -23.47
CA THR A 130 -14.37 -21.13 -23.66
C THR A 130 -13.53 -21.53 -22.45
N GLN A 131 -13.53 -22.82 -22.09
CA GLN A 131 -12.69 -23.28 -20.98
C GLN A 131 -11.25 -23.45 -21.44
N ILE A 132 -10.32 -22.87 -20.68
CA ILE A 132 -8.88 -23.09 -20.82
C ILE A 132 -8.34 -23.44 -19.44
N GLN A 133 -7.79 -24.65 -19.29
CA GLN A 133 -7.10 -25.09 -18.08
C GLN A 133 -7.99 -25.02 -16.82
N GLY A 134 -9.28 -25.30 -16.96
CA GLY A 134 -10.25 -25.25 -15.86
C GLY A 134 -10.92 -23.91 -15.59
N LEU A 135 -10.54 -22.85 -16.33
CA LEU A 135 -11.12 -21.52 -16.19
C LEU A 135 -11.99 -21.20 -17.39
N ASP A 136 -13.19 -20.66 -17.14
CA ASP A 136 -14.02 -20.13 -18.21
C ASP A 136 -13.55 -18.73 -18.62
N ILE A 137 -12.86 -18.63 -19.76
CA ILE A 137 -12.19 -17.41 -20.23
C ILE A 137 -13.10 -16.65 -21.19
N HIS A 138 -13.39 -15.40 -20.83
CA HIS A 138 -14.12 -14.44 -21.65
C HIS A 138 -13.19 -13.73 -22.63
N TYR A 139 -13.68 -13.53 -23.86
CA TYR A 139 -13.00 -12.68 -24.84
C TYR A 139 -13.97 -12.07 -25.86
N ILE A 140 -13.60 -10.89 -26.36
CA ILE A 140 -14.21 -10.27 -27.55
C ILE A 140 -13.47 -10.77 -28.78
N HIS A 141 -14.20 -11.11 -29.85
CA HIS A 141 -13.59 -11.56 -31.11
C HIS A 141 -14.23 -10.89 -32.32
N ILE A 142 -13.43 -10.09 -33.03
CA ILE A 142 -13.85 -9.36 -34.21
C ILE A 142 -13.10 -9.87 -35.42
N ARG A 143 -13.84 -10.48 -36.35
CA ARG A 143 -13.34 -10.85 -37.68
C ARG A 143 -13.61 -9.71 -38.66
N PRO A 144 -12.56 -9.12 -39.28
CA PRO A 144 -12.74 -7.99 -40.18
C PRO A 144 -13.41 -8.42 -41.48
N LYS A 145 -14.07 -7.48 -42.16
CA LYS A 145 -14.55 -7.70 -43.53
C LYS A 145 -13.38 -7.53 -44.49
N VAL A 146 -12.84 -8.65 -44.96
CA VAL A 146 -11.66 -8.66 -45.85
C VAL A 146 -12.04 -8.13 -47.24
N VAL A 147 -11.32 -7.12 -47.72
CA VAL A 147 -11.37 -6.69 -49.12
C VAL A 147 -10.36 -7.49 -49.94
N ASP A 148 -10.68 -7.77 -51.21
CA ASP A 148 -9.85 -8.58 -52.10
C ASP A 148 -8.38 -8.11 -52.09
N ARG A 149 -7.45 -9.05 -51.81
CA ARG A 149 -5.98 -8.89 -51.66
C ARG A 149 -5.41 -8.47 -50.29
N GLN A 150 -6.20 -8.23 -49.25
CA GLN A 150 -5.68 -8.01 -47.89
C GLN A 150 -5.40 -9.33 -47.15
N LYS A 151 -4.29 -9.41 -46.40
CA LYS A 151 -4.01 -10.53 -45.48
C LYS A 151 -4.62 -10.26 -44.10
N THR A 152 -5.37 -11.22 -43.56
CA THR A 152 -5.86 -11.16 -42.18
C THR A 152 -4.75 -11.53 -41.21
N VAL A 153 -4.52 -10.68 -40.20
CA VAL A 153 -3.48 -10.87 -39.19
C VAL A 153 -4.12 -10.95 -37.81
N PRO A 154 -3.98 -12.05 -37.06
CA PRO A 154 -4.52 -12.14 -35.71
C PRO A 154 -3.72 -11.28 -34.73
N LEU A 155 -4.42 -10.46 -33.95
CA LEU A 155 -3.88 -9.56 -32.94
C LEU A 155 -4.60 -9.78 -31.60
N LEU A 156 -3.82 -10.17 -30.60
CA LEU A 156 -4.26 -10.31 -29.22
C LEU A 156 -4.03 -9.00 -28.46
N LEU A 157 -5.07 -8.41 -27.87
CA LEU A 157 -4.99 -7.19 -27.06
C LEU A 157 -5.19 -7.50 -25.57
N LEU A 158 -4.18 -7.25 -24.76
CA LEU A 158 -4.20 -7.54 -23.31
C LEU A 158 -4.26 -6.24 -22.50
N HIS A 159 -5.32 -6.09 -21.70
CA HIS A 159 -5.47 -4.99 -20.75
C HIS A 159 -4.66 -5.24 -19.46
N GLY A 160 -4.70 -4.29 -18.52
CA GLY A 160 -4.15 -4.47 -17.17
C GLY A 160 -5.11 -4.08 -16.06
N TRP A 161 -4.58 -3.64 -14.93
CA TRP A 161 -5.32 -3.21 -13.74
C TRP A 161 -5.12 -1.69 -13.49
N PRO A 162 -6.15 -0.94 -13.06
CA PRO A 162 -7.54 -1.32 -12.82
C PRO A 162 -8.41 -1.23 -14.09
N GLY A 163 -7.81 -1.50 -15.25
CA GLY A 163 -8.46 -1.50 -16.54
C GLY A 163 -9.29 -2.75 -16.82
N SER A 164 -9.78 -2.87 -18.05
CA SER A 164 -10.56 -4.01 -18.54
C SER A 164 -10.62 -4.00 -20.06
N VAL A 165 -11.30 -4.98 -20.66
CA VAL A 165 -11.57 -4.99 -22.11
C VAL A 165 -12.22 -3.70 -22.61
N ARG A 166 -12.87 -2.91 -21.73
CA ARG A 166 -13.48 -1.61 -22.06
C ARG A 166 -12.48 -0.62 -22.65
N GLU A 167 -11.21 -0.70 -22.28
CA GLU A 167 -10.15 0.19 -22.75
C GLU A 167 -10.03 0.17 -24.28
N PHE A 168 -10.30 -0.97 -24.92
CA PHE A 168 -10.04 -1.16 -26.35
C PHE A 168 -11.24 -0.84 -27.26
N TYR A 169 -12.44 -0.59 -26.72
CA TYR A 169 -13.66 -0.44 -27.52
C TYR A 169 -13.55 0.63 -28.61
N ASP A 170 -12.88 1.72 -28.25
CA ASP A 170 -12.70 2.89 -29.10
C ASP A 170 -11.66 2.70 -30.21
N ILE A 171 -10.81 1.67 -30.11
CA ILE A 171 -9.77 1.38 -31.11
C ILE A 171 -10.03 0.15 -31.96
N ILE A 172 -10.90 -0.75 -31.52
CA ILE A 172 -11.24 -1.98 -32.25
C ILE A 172 -11.66 -1.66 -33.70
N SER A 173 -12.48 -0.63 -33.91
CA SER A 173 -12.94 -0.23 -35.24
C SER A 173 -11.81 0.31 -36.14
N PHE A 174 -10.83 1.02 -35.58
CA PHE A 174 -9.64 1.47 -36.33
C PHE A 174 -8.75 0.31 -36.76
N LEU A 175 -8.63 -0.72 -35.92
CA LEU A 175 -7.83 -1.92 -36.22
C LEU A 175 -8.50 -2.84 -37.24
N THR A 176 -9.83 -2.92 -37.21
CA THR A 176 -10.63 -3.87 -38.00
C THR A 176 -11.23 -3.29 -39.28
N ASN A 177 -11.13 -1.97 -39.51
CA ASN A 177 -11.64 -1.29 -40.71
C ASN A 177 -10.57 -0.41 -41.41
N SER A 178 -9.31 -0.83 -41.38
CA SER A 178 -8.20 -0.05 -41.94
C SER A 178 -8.22 0.02 -43.48
N GLU A 179 -7.87 1.19 -44.04
CA GLU A 179 -7.60 1.39 -45.47
C GLU A 179 -6.20 0.90 -45.92
N GLU A 180 -5.40 0.38 -44.98
CA GLU A 180 -4.08 -0.21 -45.28
C GLU A 180 -4.20 -1.32 -46.31
N LYS A 181 -3.43 -1.23 -47.39
CA LYS A 181 -3.66 -2.05 -48.59
C LYS A 181 -3.15 -3.49 -48.47
N GLU A 182 -2.29 -3.79 -47.49
CA GLU A 182 -1.59 -5.08 -47.40
C GLU A 182 -2.19 -6.02 -46.35
N TYR A 183 -2.69 -5.51 -45.22
CA TYR A 183 -3.20 -6.34 -44.13
C TYR A 183 -4.36 -5.68 -43.37
N ILE A 184 -5.11 -6.50 -42.65
CA ILE A 184 -6.20 -6.10 -41.76
C ILE A 184 -6.20 -6.97 -40.51
N PHE A 185 -6.49 -6.41 -39.34
CA PHE A 185 -6.42 -7.16 -38.10
C PHE A 185 -7.71 -7.93 -37.79
N GLU A 186 -7.56 -9.20 -37.44
CA GLU A 186 -8.53 -9.96 -36.65
C GLU A 186 -8.18 -9.76 -35.18
N VAL A 187 -9.12 -9.22 -34.40
CA VAL A 187 -8.85 -8.73 -33.05
C VAL A 187 -9.48 -9.64 -32.01
N ILE A 188 -8.66 -10.09 -31.06
CA ILE A 188 -9.06 -10.90 -29.91
C ILE A 188 -8.72 -10.09 -28.64
N VAL A 189 -9.71 -9.87 -27.78
CA VAL A 189 -9.56 -9.08 -26.54
C VAL A 189 -10.09 -9.88 -25.35
N PRO A 190 -9.25 -10.71 -24.69
CA PRO A 190 -9.66 -11.44 -23.52
C PRO A 190 -9.79 -10.53 -22.29
N SER A 191 -10.72 -10.88 -21.40
CA SER A 191 -10.54 -10.49 -20.00
C SER A 191 -9.46 -11.40 -19.39
N LEU A 192 -8.48 -10.82 -18.69
CA LEU A 192 -7.48 -11.60 -17.98
C LEU A 192 -8.14 -12.53 -16.93
N PRO A 193 -7.55 -13.69 -16.59
CA PRO A 193 -8.10 -14.57 -15.55
C PRO A 193 -8.32 -13.84 -14.23
N GLY A 194 -9.54 -13.89 -13.69
CA GLY A 194 -9.92 -13.14 -12.49
C GLY A 194 -10.30 -11.67 -12.72
N PHE A 195 -10.35 -11.21 -13.98
CA PHE A 195 -10.83 -9.88 -14.37
C PHE A 195 -12.10 -9.99 -15.18
N GLY A 196 -12.99 -9.00 -15.04
CA GLY A 196 -14.22 -8.90 -15.83
C GLY A 196 -14.98 -10.22 -15.84
N TRP A 197 -15.33 -10.71 -17.03
CA TRP A 197 -16.13 -11.93 -17.15
C TRP A 197 -15.32 -13.24 -17.23
N SER A 198 -13.99 -13.19 -17.07
CA SER A 198 -13.14 -14.37 -17.00
C SER A 198 -13.06 -14.89 -15.57
N GLN A 199 -13.19 -16.21 -15.40
CA GLN A 199 -13.14 -16.84 -14.09
C GLN A 199 -11.78 -16.62 -13.40
N GLY A 200 -11.81 -16.32 -12.09
CA GLY A 200 -10.61 -16.27 -11.25
C GLY A 200 -10.12 -17.67 -10.85
N SER A 201 -8.81 -17.78 -10.57
CA SER A 201 -8.22 -19.04 -10.11
C SER A 201 -8.83 -19.50 -8.78
N ALA A 202 -9.07 -20.81 -8.66
CA ALA A 202 -9.37 -21.48 -7.39
C ALA A 202 -8.10 -22.04 -6.71
N LYS A 203 -6.92 -21.82 -7.30
CA LYS A 203 -5.62 -22.30 -6.81
C LYS A 203 -4.62 -21.14 -6.68
N VAL A 204 -3.69 -21.26 -5.73
CA VAL A 204 -2.55 -20.34 -5.58
C VAL A 204 -1.52 -20.56 -6.69
N GLY A 205 -0.80 -19.51 -7.09
CA GLY A 205 0.30 -19.57 -8.07
C GLY A 205 -0.05 -19.09 -9.48
N LEU A 206 -1.26 -18.59 -9.73
CA LEU A 206 -1.64 -18.06 -11.04
C LEU A 206 -1.13 -16.62 -11.24
N GLY A 207 0.18 -16.48 -11.46
CA GLY A 207 0.80 -15.20 -11.82
C GLY A 207 0.94 -15.00 -13.34
N GLY A 208 1.75 -14.00 -13.73
CA GLY A 208 1.86 -13.54 -15.12
C GLY A 208 2.35 -14.62 -16.08
N GLN A 209 3.28 -15.48 -15.64
CA GLN A 209 3.82 -16.56 -16.48
C GLN A 209 2.72 -17.56 -16.83
N LYS A 210 1.88 -17.91 -15.84
CA LYS A 210 0.78 -18.85 -16.03
C LYS A 210 -0.33 -18.24 -16.88
N MET A 211 -0.60 -16.94 -16.72
CA MET A 211 -1.53 -16.23 -17.60
C MET A 211 -1.03 -16.19 -19.05
N ALA A 212 0.27 -16.03 -19.31
CA ALA A 212 0.84 -16.11 -20.66
C ALA A 212 0.58 -17.47 -21.34
N ILE A 213 0.68 -18.57 -20.57
CA ILE A 213 0.32 -19.92 -21.05
C ILE A 213 -1.17 -20.00 -21.40
N ILE A 214 -2.05 -19.51 -20.53
CA ILE A 214 -3.51 -19.50 -20.76
C ILE A 214 -3.84 -18.69 -22.02
N MET A 215 -3.24 -17.51 -22.20
CA MET A 215 -3.46 -16.67 -23.39
C MET A 215 -2.95 -17.34 -24.67
N LYS A 216 -1.81 -18.02 -24.62
CA LYS A 216 -1.30 -18.82 -25.75
C LYS A 216 -2.25 -19.97 -26.09
N ASN A 217 -2.73 -20.70 -25.09
CA ASN A 217 -3.65 -21.82 -25.27
C ASN A 217 -5.02 -21.35 -25.78
N LEU A 218 -5.49 -20.16 -25.35
CA LEU A 218 -6.67 -19.51 -25.92
C LEU A 218 -6.47 -19.26 -27.42
N MET A 219 -5.37 -18.64 -27.83
CA MET A 219 -5.12 -18.37 -29.25
C MET A 219 -5.06 -19.66 -30.09
N GLU A 220 -4.47 -20.73 -29.56
CA GLU A 220 -4.48 -22.05 -30.22
C GLU A 220 -5.88 -22.67 -30.30
N ARG A 221 -6.71 -22.54 -29.25
CA ARG A 221 -8.12 -22.95 -29.26
C ARG A 221 -8.90 -22.25 -30.37
N LEU A 222 -8.59 -20.98 -30.64
CA LEU A 222 -9.20 -20.19 -31.72
C LEU A 222 -8.61 -20.51 -33.10
N GLY A 223 -7.59 -21.37 -33.18
CA GLY A 223 -6.95 -21.80 -34.43
C GLY A 223 -5.78 -20.93 -34.88
N HIS A 224 -5.33 -19.99 -34.05
CA HIS A 224 -4.22 -19.09 -34.38
C HIS A 224 -2.89 -19.65 -33.88
N LYS A 225 -2.09 -20.21 -34.80
CA LYS A 225 -0.74 -20.70 -34.47
C LYS A 225 0.31 -19.59 -34.41
N ARG A 226 0.12 -18.51 -35.18
CA ARG A 226 1.03 -17.36 -35.27
C ARG A 226 0.23 -16.07 -35.18
N PHE A 227 0.60 -15.17 -34.26
CA PHE A 227 -0.18 -13.95 -33.97
C PHE A 227 0.69 -12.84 -33.36
N PHE A 228 0.21 -11.59 -33.48
CA PHE A 228 0.78 -10.44 -32.78
C PHE A 228 0.13 -10.28 -31.41
N VAL A 229 0.87 -9.70 -30.47
CA VAL A 229 0.36 -9.41 -29.13
C VAL A 229 0.63 -7.95 -28.78
N HIS A 230 -0.37 -7.29 -28.22
CA HIS A 230 -0.28 -5.94 -27.67
C HIS A 230 -0.66 -5.94 -26.20
N GLY A 231 0.04 -5.15 -25.39
CA GLY A 231 -0.39 -4.92 -24.01
C GLY A 231 0.17 -3.66 -23.36
N GLY A 232 -0.57 -3.15 -22.37
CA GLY A 232 -0.13 -2.16 -21.38
C GLY A 232 -0.24 -2.77 -19.97
N ASP A 233 0.45 -2.20 -18.99
CA ASP A 233 0.39 -2.64 -17.58
C ASP A 233 0.65 -4.17 -17.43
N TRP A 234 -0.19 -4.95 -16.73
CA TRP A 234 -0.08 -6.41 -16.67
C TRP A 234 -0.13 -7.06 -18.05
N GLY A 235 -0.93 -6.51 -18.97
CA GLY A 235 -0.96 -6.93 -20.36
C GLY A 235 0.41 -6.79 -21.04
N ALA A 236 1.20 -5.76 -20.72
CA ALA A 236 2.56 -5.61 -21.23
C ALA A 236 3.49 -6.70 -20.67
N LEU A 237 3.41 -6.99 -19.36
CA LEU A 237 4.22 -8.06 -18.74
C LEU A 237 3.88 -9.45 -19.30
N ILE A 238 2.58 -9.74 -19.44
CA ILE A 238 2.12 -11.01 -20.04
C ILE A 238 2.55 -11.08 -21.51
N THR A 239 2.47 -9.97 -22.26
CA THR A 239 2.96 -9.87 -23.65
C THR A 239 4.45 -10.20 -23.75
N ASP A 240 5.28 -9.66 -22.84
CA ASP A 240 6.71 -9.96 -22.80
C ASP A 240 6.97 -11.44 -22.52
N MET A 241 6.28 -12.00 -21.52
CA MET A 241 6.38 -13.42 -21.18
C MET A 241 5.95 -14.31 -22.36
N MET A 242 4.89 -13.95 -23.09
CA MET A 242 4.48 -14.68 -24.29
C MET A 242 5.56 -14.63 -25.38
N GLY A 243 6.16 -13.47 -25.64
CA GLY A 243 7.25 -13.32 -26.63
C GLY A 243 8.53 -14.07 -26.21
N THR A 244 8.80 -14.13 -24.91
CA THR A 244 9.98 -14.79 -24.34
C THR A 244 9.84 -16.31 -24.35
N TYR A 245 8.68 -16.84 -23.95
CA TYR A 245 8.45 -18.29 -23.80
C TYR A 245 7.94 -18.97 -25.06
N PHE A 246 7.24 -18.24 -25.95
CA PHE A 246 6.59 -18.79 -27.14
C PHE A 246 6.95 -18.03 -28.43
N PRO A 247 8.25 -17.85 -28.75
CA PRO A 247 8.67 -17.10 -29.94
C PRO A 247 8.22 -17.74 -31.27
N GLU A 248 7.85 -19.02 -31.26
CA GLU A 248 7.28 -19.71 -32.43
C GLU A 248 5.83 -19.27 -32.72
N ASN A 249 5.07 -18.97 -31.66
CA ASN A 249 3.69 -18.51 -31.74
C ASN A 249 3.59 -16.98 -31.89
N VAL A 250 4.41 -16.23 -31.15
CA VAL A 250 4.34 -14.76 -31.12
C VAL A 250 5.28 -14.19 -32.17
N ILE A 251 4.72 -13.59 -33.22
CA ILE A 251 5.50 -13.08 -34.37
C ILE A 251 5.90 -11.61 -34.25
N GLY A 252 5.32 -10.90 -33.28
CA GLY A 252 5.67 -9.53 -32.94
C GLY A 252 4.93 -9.08 -31.68
N ILE A 253 5.59 -8.25 -30.88
CA ILE A 253 4.99 -7.64 -29.69
C ILE A 253 4.98 -6.13 -29.79
N HIS A 254 3.88 -5.51 -29.34
CA HIS A 254 3.78 -4.07 -29.17
C HIS A 254 3.38 -3.74 -27.73
N GLN A 255 4.15 -2.90 -27.05
CA GLN A 255 3.88 -2.57 -25.65
C GLN A 255 3.73 -1.07 -25.42
N ILE A 256 2.86 -0.72 -24.48
CA ILE A 256 2.81 0.58 -23.83
C ILE A 256 3.52 0.42 -22.48
N GLY A 257 4.34 1.40 -22.09
CA GLY A 257 5.04 1.34 -20.81
C GLY A 257 6.15 0.28 -20.76
N CYS A 258 6.95 0.15 -21.83
CA CYS A 258 8.03 -0.83 -21.91
C CYS A 258 9.02 -0.73 -20.73
N GLY A 259 8.99 -1.73 -19.86
CA GLY A 259 9.81 -1.82 -18.66
C GLY A 259 10.61 -3.11 -18.58
N VAL A 260 11.83 -3.03 -18.05
CA VAL A 260 12.68 -4.18 -17.67
C VAL A 260 13.22 -3.88 -16.27
N ILE A 261 12.90 -4.73 -15.29
CA ILE A 261 13.16 -4.47 -13.85
C ILE A 261 14.33 -5.33 -13.32
N GLY A 262 15.06 -6.01 -14.21
CA GLY A 262 16.23 -6.81 -13.85
C GLY A 262 17.41 -5.98 -13.32
N THR A 263 18.24 -6.60 -12.47
CA THR A 263 19.41 -5.96 -11.82
C THR A 263 20.31 -5.21 -12.79
N LEU A 264 20.62 -5.81 -13.96
CA LEU A 264 21.45 -5.17 -14.97
C LEU A 264 20.78 -3.93 -15.59
N ALA A 265 19.47 -3.97 -15.82
CA ALA A 265 18.71 -2.83 -16.34
C ALA A 265 18.67 -1.66 -15.34
N THR A 266 18.54 -1.97 -14.04
CA THR A 266 18.66 -0.98 -12.96
C THR A 266 20.04 -0.32 -12.96
N TRP A 267 21.13 -1.10 -13.02
CA TRP A 267 22.49 -0.57 -13.11
C TRP A 267 22.69 0.31 -14.34
N LYS A 268 22.23 -0.13 -15.51
CA LYS A 268 22.27 0.66 -16.74
C LYS A 268 21.55 2.00 -16.58
N THR A 269 20.37 1.99 -15.98
CA THR A 269 19.59 3.21 -15.73
C THR A 269 20.30 4.17 -14.76
N MET A 270 20.89 3.65 -13.68
CA MET A 270 21.69 4.45 -12.74
C MET A 270 22.95 5.04 -13.39
N ILE A 271 23.64 4.29 -14.25
CA ILE A 271 24.79 4.82 -15.00
C ILE A 271 24.33 5.92 -15.96
N ALA A 272 23.22 5.71 -16.65
CA ALA A 272 22.66 6.68 -17.57
C ALA A 272 22.21 7.97 -16.87
N SER A 273 21.76 7.91 -15.61
CA SER A 273 21.38 9.12 -14.87
C SER A 273 22.54 10.07 -14.59
N LEU A 274 23.79 9.58 -14.60
CA LEU A 274 24.99 10.40 -14.37
C LEU A 274 25.41 11.17 -15.62
N VAL A 275 25.23 10.58 -16.81
CA VAL A 275 25.64 11.15 -18.10
C VAL A 275 24.60 10.87 -19.19
N PRO A 276 23.35 11.36 -19.04
CA PRO A 276 22.21 10.93 -19.86
C PRO A 276 22.38 11.19 -21.36
N TRP A 277 23.05 12.28 -21.73
CA TRP A 277 23.34 12.65 -23.13
C TRP A 277 24.20 11.64 -23.89
N LYS A 278 24.85 10.68 -23.20
CA LYS A 278 25.59 9.58 -23.85
C LYS A 278 24.70 8.41 -24.26
N PHE A 279 23.52 8.28 -23.67
CA PHE A 279 22.66 7.10 -23.82
C PHE A 279 21.33 7.40 -24.50
N MET A 280 20.97 8.69 -24.66
CA MET A 280 19.77 9.14 -25.34
C MET A 280 19.92 10.57 -25.84
N GLU A 281 19.05 10.95 -26.78
CA GLU A 281 18.92 12.33 -27.25
C GLU A 281 18.38 13.24 -26.14
N GLU A 282 18.80 14.51 -26.16
CA GLU A 282 18.49 15.50 -25.12
C GLU A 282 16.98 15.69 -24.90
N GLN A 283 16.20 15.66 -25.97
CA GLN A 283 14.74 15.80 -25.93
C GLN A 283 14.04 14.69 -25.12
N TYR A 284 14.66 13.52 -24.97
CA TYR A 284 14.08 12.37 -24.26
C TYR A 284 14.56 12.27 -22.80
N ILE A 285 15.55 13.05 -22.38
CA ILE A 285 16.04 13.06 -20.99
C ILE A 285 14.90 13.27 -19.97
N PRO A 286 13.95 14.21 -20.17
CA PRO A 286 12.86 14.45 -19.22
C PRO A 286 11.86 13.30 -19.05
N TYR A 287 11.90 12.27 -19.90
CA TYR A 287 11.06 11.07 -19.75
C TYR A 287 11.58 10.17 -18.61
N TYR A 288 12.89 10.20 -18.33
CA TYR A 288 13.54 9.26 -17.40
C TYR A 288 14.19 9.95 -16.20
N PHE A 289 14.56 11.24 -16.33
CA PHE A 289 15.41 11.94 -15.37
C PHE A 289 14.86 13.32 -14.99
N PRO A 290 15.18 13.83 -13.78
CA PRO A 290 16.07 13.24 -12.76
C PRO A 290 15.46 12.01 -12.06
N LEU A 291 16.29 10.98 -11.86
CA LEU A 291 15.86 9.69 -11.30
C LEU A 291 15.25 9.84 -9.89
N GLN A 292 15.77 10.79 -9.08
CA GLN A 292 15.26 11.05 -7.74
C GLN A 292 13.78 11.45 -7.74
N THR A 293 13.36 12.35 -8.64
CA THR A 293 11.96 12.77 -8.74
C THR A 293 11.09 11.58 -9.12
N TYR A 294 11.55 10.78 -10.07
CA TYR A 294 10.81 9.61 -10.52
C TYR A 294 10.65 8.54 -9.43
N LEU A 295 11.73 8.24 -8.68
CA LEU A 295 11.68 7.33 -7.54
C LEU A 295 10.76 7.84 -6.43
N LYS A 296 10.79 9.15 -6.14
CA LYS A 296 9.88 9.79 -5.18
C LYS A 296 8.42 9.61 -5.60
N GLU A 297 8.11 9.86 -6.88
CA GLU A 297 6.75 9.71 -7.39
C GLU A 297 6.27 8.24 -7.40
N ILE A 298 7.15 7.29 -7.77
CA ILE A 298 6.82 5.86 -7.67
C ILE A 298 6.53 5.48 -6.23
N LEU A 299 7.33 5.97 -5.28
CA LEU A 299 7.09 5.72 -3.87
C LEU A 299 5.69 6.20 -3.50
N ILE A 300 5.39 7.49 -3.67
CA ILE A 300 4.08 8.08 -3.34
C ILE A 300 2.90 7.30 -3.93
N GLU A 301 3.04 6.79 -5.16
CA GLU A 301 1.94 6.14 -5.89
C GLU A 301 1.89 4.61 -5.80
N SER A 302 2.81 3.95 -5.07
CA SER A 302 2.90 2.48 -4.99
C SER A 302 2.17 1.85 -3.79
N GLY A 303 1.49 2.63 -2.96
CA GLY A 303 0.72 2.12 -1.81
C GLY A 303 -0.34 1.07 -2.19
N TYR A 304 -1.07 1.28 -3.29
CA TYR A 304 -2.06 0.31 -3.79
C TYR A 304 -1.40 -1.03 -4.18
N MET A 305 -0.24 -0.96 -4.84
CA MET A 305 0.51 -2.11 -5.30
C MET A 305 1.04 -2.91 -4.11
N HIS A 306 1.54 -2.24 -3.06
CA HIS A 306 2.01 -2.92 -1.86
C HIS A 306 0.90 -3.68 -1.13
N ILE A 307 -0.28 -3.08 -0.94
CA ILE A 307 -1.39 -3.76 -0.25
C ILE A 307 -1.93 -4.92 -1.09
N GLN A 308 -2.03 -4.77 -2.41
CA GLN A 308 -2.49 -5.84 -3.31
C GLN A 308 -1.46 -6.98 -3.46
N ALA A 309 -0.17 -6.66 -3.40
CA ALA A 309 0.90 -7.66 -3.47
C ALA A 309 1.05 -8.50 -2.20
N THR A 310 0.32 -8.17 -1.12
CA THR A 310 0.55 -8.77 0.20
C THR A 310 -0.73 -9.19 0.91
N LYS A 311 -1.82 -8.44 0.75
CA LYS A 311 -3.11 -8.62 1.42
C LYS A 311 -4.30 -8.38 0.46
N PRO A 312 -4.31 -8.94 -0.77
CA PRO A 312 -5.36 -8.69 -1.76
C PRO A 312 -6.76 -9.08 -1.27
N ASP A 313 -6.91 -10.12 -0.46
CA ASP A 313 -8.22 -10.54 0.05
C ASP A 313 -8.76 -9.60 1.15
N THR A 314 -7.87 -8.95 1.92
CA THR A 314 -8.28 -7.90 2.87
C THR A 314 -8.82 -6.67 2.14
N ILE A 315 -8.05 -6.13 1.19
CA ILE A 315 -8.50 -4.95 0.42
C ILE A 315 -9.66 -5.30 -0.53
N GLY A 316 -9.71 -6.54 -1.02
CA GLY A 316 -10.82 -7.07 -1.80
C GLY A 316 -12.13 -7.07 -1.01
N ALA A 317 -12.15 -7.62 0.22
CA ALA A 317 -13.31 -7.59 1.11
C ALA A 317 -13.80 -6.16 1.43
N VAL A 318 -12.89 -5.19 1.37
CA VAL A 318 -13.19 -3.76 1.57
C VAL A 318 -13.86 -3.15 0.32
N LEU A 319 -13.51 -3.60 -0.88
CA LEU A 319 -14.04 -3.06 -2.16
C LEU A 319 -15.29 -3.81 -2.66
N VAL A 320 -15.40 -5.10 -2.38
CA VAL A 320 -16.56 -5.93 -2.70
C VAL A 320 -17.80 -5.39 -2.01
N GLY A 321 -18.92 -5.32 -2.74
CA GLY A 321 -20.18 -4.82 -2.22
C GLY A 321 -20.23 -3.30 -1.92
N ASN A 322 -19.12 -2.57 -2.07
CA ASN A 322 -19.04 -1.12 -1.85
C ASN A 322 -18.77 -0.37 -3.18
N PRO A 323 -19.81 0.00 -3.96
CA PRO A 323 -19.63 0.64 -5.26
C PRO A 323 -18.97 2.02 -5.17
N VAL A 324 -19.22 2.77 -4.10
CA VAL A 324 -18.62 4.11 -3.88
C VAL A 324 -17.13 3.98 -3.64
N GLY A 325 -16.73 3.08 -2.73
CA GLY A 325 -15.33 2.80 -2.45
C GLY A 325 -14.59 2.22 -3.67
N LEU A 326 -15.24 1.31 -4.42
CA LEU A 326 -14.72 0.77 -5.67
C LEU A 326 -14.43 1.88 -6.70
N ALA A 327 -15.38 2.80 -6.90
CA ALA A 327 -15.21 3.94 -7.80
C ALA A 327 -14.07 4.86 -7.34
N ALA A 328 -14.02 5.23 -6.06
CA ALA A 328 -12.96 6.08 -5.52
C ALA A 328 -11.56 5.46 -5.71
N TYR A 329 -11.42 4.17 -5.41
CA TYR A 329 -10.16 3.45 -5.46
C TYR A 329 -9.64 3.26 -6.90
N ILE A 330 -10.52 2.96 -7.85
CA ILE A 330 -10.16 2.77 -9.26
C ILE A 330 -9.94 4.13 -9.95
N LEU A 331 -10.85 5.09 -9.79
CA LEU A 331 -10.82 6.33 -10.55
C LEU A 331 -9.69 7.28 -10.11
N GLU A 332 -9.20 7.17 -8.87
CA GLU A 332 -7.97 7.86 -8.46
C GLU A 332 -6.79 7.49 -9.37
N LYS A 333 -6.73 6.23 -9.84
CA LYS A 333 -5.70 5.77 -10.79
C LYS A 333 -5.90 6.38 -12.18
N PHE A 334 -7.14 6.46 -12.67
CA PHE A 334 -7.46 7.14 -13.92
C PHE A 334 -7.13 8.64 -13.90
N SER A 335 -7.11 9.28 -12.72
CA SER A 335 -6.56 10.62 -12.55
C SER A 335 -5.03 10.61 -12.62
N THR A 336 -4.37 9.99 -11.64
CA THR A 336 -2.93 10.16 -11.42
C THR A 336 -2.07 9.51 -12.51
N GLN A 337 -2.46 8.33 -12.99
CA GLN A 337 -1.67 7.58 -13.99
C GLN A 337 -1.90 8.11 -15.42
N THR A 338 -2.93 8.93 -15.62
CA THR A 338 -3.09 9.71 -16.85
C THR A 338 -2.12 10.89 -16.88
N ASN A 339 -2.07 11.65 -15.78
CA ASN A 339 -1.09 12.70 -15.58
C ASN A 339 -0.92 13.00 -14.09
N ARG A 340 0.29 12.84 -13.56
CA ARG A 340 0.60 13.04 -12.13
C ARG A 340 0.28 14.46 -11.63
N ALA A 341 0.24 15.45 -12.54
CA ALA A 341 -0.15 16.82 -12.22
C ALA A 341 -1.64 16.96 -11.87
N PHE A 342 -2.49 16.01 -12.28
CA PHE A 342 -3.93 16.06 -12.02
C PHE A 342 -4.29 15.88 -10.55
N ARG A 343 -3.37 15.35 -9.72
CA ARG A 343 -3.53 15.30 -8.26
C ARG A 343 -3.78 16.66 -7.63
N LYS A 344 -3.32 17.74 -8.27
CA LYS A 344 -3.47 19.11 -7.78
C LYS A 344 -4.78 19.78 -8.23
N LEU A 345 -5.59 19.10 -9.03
CA LEU A 345 -6.83 19.65 -9.59
C LEU A 345 -8.05 19.17 -8.79
N PRO A 346 -8.99 20.06 -8.41
CA PRO A 346 -10.16 19.72 -7.57
C PRO A 346 -11.03 18.59 -8.13
N ASP A 347 -11.07 18.45 -9.45
CA ASP A 347 -11.82 17.42 -10.18
C ASP A 347 -10.99 16.16 -10.49
N GLY A 348 -9.72 16.12 -10.07
CA GLY A 348 -8.75 15.09 -10.43
C GLY A 348 -8.43 15.04 -11.93
N GLY A 349 -8.83 16.03 -12.73
CA GLY A 349 -8.66 16.02 -14.19
C GLY A 349 -9.28 14.82 -14.91
N LEU A 350 -10.23 14.11 -14.29
CA LEU A 350 -10.81 12.86 -14.80
C LEU A 350 -11.42 13.02 -16.19
N GLU A 351 -12.07 14.16 -16.43
CA GLU A 351 -12.80 14.42 -17.67
C GLU A 351 -11.93 15.02 -18.78
N ARG A 352 -10.63 15.20 -18.54
CA ARG A 352 -9.69 15.72 -19.56
C ARG A 352 -9.38 14.71 -20.65
N ALA A 353 -9.47 13.42 -20.31
CA ALA A 353 -9.14 12.31 -21.21
C ALA A 353 -10.31 11.34 -21.43
N PHE A 354 -11.27 11.28 -20.51
CA PHE A 354 -12.36 10.32 -20.53
C PHE A 354 -13.70 11.03 -20.34
N SER A 355 -14.79 10.47 -20.85
CA SER A 355 -16.12 10.83 -20.36
C SER A 355 -16.41 10.09 -19.05
N LEU A 356 -17.27 10.67 -18.19
CA LEU A 356 -17.74 9.96 -16.99
C LEU A 356 -18.43 8.64 -17.33
N ASP A 357 -19.20 8.58 -18.43
CA ASP A 357 -19.80 7.33 -18.91
C ASP A 357 -18.72 6.26 -19.17
N ALA A 358 -17.60 6.60 -19.83
CA ALA A 358 -16.54 5.63 -20.12
C ALA A 358 -15.80 5.15 -18.86
N LEU A 359 -15.57 6.05 -17.91
CA LEU A 359 -15.01 5.70 -16.60
C LEU A 359 -15.94 4.76 -15.83
N LEU A 360 -17.24 5.08 -15.79
CA LEU A 360 -18.25 4.27 -15.12
C LEU A 360 -18.49 2.94 -15.83
N ASP A 361 -18.37 2.84 -17.16
CA ASP A 361 -18.40 1.55 -17.87
C ASP A 361 -17.34 0.58 -17.30
N ASN A 362 -16.13 1.08 -17.06
CA ASN A 362 -15.07 0.27 -16.45
C ASN A 362 -15.41 -0.12 -15.00
N ILE A 363 -15.92 0.82 -14.18
CA ILE A 363 -16.36 0.51 -12.81
C ILE A 363 -17.48 -0.52 -12.79
N MET A 364 -18.45 -0.42 -13.70
CA MET A 364 -19.57 -1.36 -13.80
C MET A 364 -19.09 -2.77 -14.12
N ILE A 365 -18.05 -2.94 -14.93
CA ILE A 365 -17.48 -4.28 -15.20
C ILE A 365 -17.01 -4.92 -13.89
N TYR A 366 -16.25 -4.21 -13.06
CA TYR A 366 -15.81 -4.74 -11.76
C TYR A 366 -16.98 -4.97 -10.80
N TYR A 367 -17.93 -4.04 -10.72
CA TYR A 367 -19.10 -4.17 -9.83
C TYR A 367 -19.98 -5.37 -10.20
N LEU A 368 -20.29 -5.54 -11.49
CA LEU A 368 -21.22 -6.56 -11.97
C LEU A 368 -20.63 -7.98 -11.92
N THR A 369 -19.32 -8.10 -11.97
CA THR A 369 -18.60 -9.38 -11.99
C THR A 369 -18.00 -9.77 -10.65
N ASP A 370 -18.04 -8.86 -9.66
CA ASP A 370 -17.41 -9.00 -8.35
C ASP A 370 -15.91 -9.36 -8.44
N SER A 371 -15.24 -8.89 -9.51
CA SER A 371 -13.91 -9.36 -9.88
C SER A 371 -12.78 -8.57 -9.22
N ILE A 372 -13.06 -7.60 -8.34
CA ILE A 372 -12.01 -6.74 -7.79
C ILE A 372 -11.00 -7.53 -6.96
N THR A 373 -11.46 -8.42 -6.08
CA THR A 373 -10.59 -9.27 -5.26
C THR A 373 -9.74 -10.20 -6.13
N THR A 374 -10.37 -10.92 -7.07
CA THR A 374 -9.65 -11.86 -7.95
C THR A 374 -8.66 -11.15 -8.86
N SER A 375 -8.98 -9.94 -9.33
CA SER A 375 -8.07 -9.14 -10.15
C SER A 375 -6.82 -8.70 -9.40
N GLN A 376 -6.93 -8.47 -8.09
CA GLN A 376 -5.82 -8.03 -7.25
C GLN A 376 -4.89 -9.18 -6.85
N ARG A 377 -5.35 -10.43 -6.88
CA ARG A 377 -4.52 -11.60 -6.55
C ARG A 377 -3.32 -11.76 -7.49
N ILE A 378 -3.37 -11.26 -8.72
CA ILE A 378 -2.21 -11.29 -9.61
C ILE A 378 -0.99 -10.61 -8.98
N TYR A 379 -1.18 -9.56 -8.17
CA TYR A 379 -0.08 -8.84 -7.53
C TYR A 379 0.65 -9.72 -6.52
N VAL A 380 -0.05 -10.46 -5.65
CA VAL A 380 0.63 -11.32 -4.66
C VAL A 380 1.34 -12.50 -5.35
N GLU A 381 0.77 -13.02 -6.44
CA GLU A 381 1.40 -14.11 -7.21
C GLU A 381 2.65 -13.63 -7.94
N ALA A 382 2.56 -12.47 -8.60
CA ALA A 382 3.64 -11.83 -9.32
C ALA A 382 4.80 -11.43 -8.41
N PHE A 383 4.50 -10.93 -7.21
CA PHE A 383 5.50 -10.52 -6.22
C PHE A 383 6.01 -11.67 -5.34
N SER A 384 5.54 -12.90 -5.59
CA SER A 384 6.07 -14.09 -4.93
C SER A 384 7.51 -14.37 -5.35
N LYS A 385 8.25 -15.13 -4.53
CA LYS A 385 9.60 -15.63 -4.89
C LYS A 385 9.63 -16.50 -6.14
N ARG A 386 8.46 -16.89 -6.68
CA ARG A 386 8.32 -17.81 -7.82
C ARG A 386 8.24 -17.08 -9.17
N GLU A 387 7.98 -15.77 -9.20
CA GLU A 387 7.79 -15.00 -10.45
C GLU A 387 8.70 -13.76 -10.56
N LEU A 388 8.16 -12.53 -10.57
CA LEU A 388 8.89 -11.32 -11.00
C LEU A 388 10.14 -11.03 -10.16
N PHE A 389 10.12 -11.32 -8.85
CA PHE A 389 11.27 -11.09 -7.98
C PHE A 389 12.31 -12.22 -7.97
N ALA A 390 12.12 -13.26 -8.78
CA ALA A 390 13.21 -14.20 -9.07
C ALA A 390 14.32 -13.51 -9.90
N GLY A 391 14.02 -12.43 -10.64
CA GLY A 391 15.00 -11.66 -11.43
C GLY A 391 15.60 -12.45 -12.60
N GLU A 392 14.92 -13.51 -13.03
CA GLU A 392 15.40 -14.42 -14.06
C GLU A 392 14.77 -14.15 -15.44
N LEU A 393 13.56 -13.58 -15.52
CA LEU A 393 12.88 -13.35 -16.80
C LEU A 393 13.68 -12.43 -17.71
N GLU A 394 14.18 -11.30 -17.19
CA GLU A 394 14.95 -10.31 -17.96
C GLU A 394 16.32 -10.82 -18.42
N ARG A 395 16.74 -11.99 -17.92
CA ARG A 395 17.96 -12.67 -18.36
C ARG A 395 17.68 -13.66 -19.49
N ILE A 396 16.43 -13.96 -19.82
CA ILE A 396 16.03 -14.81 -20.94
C ILE A 396 15.76 -13.89 -22.14
N PRO A 397 16.60 -13.87 -23.18
CA PRO A 397 16.45 -12.92 -24.28
C PRO A 397 15.12 -13.08 -25.02
N ASN A 398 14.39 -11.99 -25.15
CA ASN A 398 13.20 -11.93 -26.00
C ASN A 398 13.62 -11.61 -27.45
N THR A 399 13.53 -12.63 -28.31
CA THR A 399 14.01 -12.60 -29.71
C THR A 399 12.95 -12.07 -30.69
N VAL A 400 11.71 -11.91 -30.23
CA VAL A 400 10.57 -11.51 -31.07
C VAL A 400 10.69 -10.02 -31.46
N PRO A 401 10.35 -9.63 -32.72
CA PRO A 401 10.29 -8.23 -33.11
C PRO A 401 9.44 -7.41 -32.14
N THR A 402 10.05 -6.41 -31.52
CA THR A 402 9.45 -5.64 -30.42
C THR A 402 9.30 -4.17 -30.77
N ALA A 403 8.10 -3.63 -30.58
CA ALA A 403 7.80 -2.20 -30.70
C ALA A 403 7.34 -1.61 -29.36
N CYS A 404 7.85 -0.43 -29.02
CA CYS A 404 7.57 0.26 -27.78
C CYS A 404 6.95 1.64 -28.02
N ALA A 405 5.82 1.91 -27.36
CA ALA A 405 5.21 3.23 -27.26
C ALA A 405 5.40 3.79 -25.84
N LYS A 406 6.13 4.91 -25.72
CA LYS A 406 6.51 5.53 -24.45
C LYS A 406 5.80 6.86 -24.29
N PHE A 407 4.86 6.92 -23.36
CA PHE A 407 4.13 8.14 -23.05
C PHE A 407 4.81 8.90 -21.93
N LYS A 408 4.90 10.22 -22.07
CA LYS A 408 5.62 11.08 -21.12
C LYS A 408 5.12 10.95 -19.67
N HIS A 409 3.82 10.73 -19.50
CA HIS A 409 3.18 10.66 -18.19
C HIS A 409 2.91 9.24 -17.71
N ASP A 410 3.43 8.23 -18.39
CA ASP A 410 3.30 6.83 -17.97
C ASP A 410 3.97 6.58 -16.60
N ILE A 411 3.59 5.48 -15.96
CA ILE A 411 4.10 5.09 -14.63
C ILE A 411 5.54 4.63 -14.74
N LEU A 412 5.79 3.71 -15.67
CA LEU A 412 7.08 3.08 -15.86
C LEU A 412 7.48 2.92 -17.32
N HIS A 413 8.68 3.40 -17.69
CA HIS A 413 9.38 2.92 -18.89
C HIS A 413 10.90 2.99 -18.72
N THR A 414 11.62 2.07 -19.34
CA THR A 414 13.09 1.97 -19.24
C THR A 414 13.78 2.49 -20.50
N ILE A 415 15.00 3.01 -20.34
CA ILE A 415 15.82 3.53 -21.44
C ILE A 415 16.15 2.43 -22.46
N ASP A 416 16.27 2.79 -23.74
CA ASP A 416 16.51 1.82 -24.83
C ASP A 416 17.76 0.96 -24.61
N TRP A 417 18.83 1.54 -24.06
CA TRP A 417 20.06 0.82 -23.74
C TRP A 417 19.85 -0.33 -22.74
N ALA A 418 18.92 -0.16 -21.81
CA ALA A 418 18.54 -1.20 -20.86
C ALA A 418 17.55 -2.18 -21.49
N LEU A 419 16.55 -1.69 -22.23
CA LEU A 419 15.56 -2.52 -22.93
C LEU A 419 16.21 -3.53 -23.89
N ARG A 420 17.23 -3.09 -24.66
CA ARG A 420 17.97 -3.95 -25.60
C ARG A 420 18.76 -5.08 -24.93
N GLY A 421 18.89 -5.08 -23.60
CA GLY A 421 19.45 -6.22 -22.87
C GLY A 421 18.53 -7.44 -22.86
N HIS A 422 17.21 -7.21 -22.88
CA HIS A 422 16.18 -8.24 -22.87
C HIS A 422 15.54 -8.40 -24.25
N TYR A 423 15.06 -7.29 -24.83
CA TYR A 423 14.47 -7.23 -26.17
C TYR A 423 15.58 -7.09 -27.24
N ILE A 424 16.17 -8.21 -27.64
CA ILE A 424 17.31 -8.21 -28.57
C ILE A 424 16.90 -7.75 -29.98
N ASN A 425 15.61 -7.85 -30.31
CA ASN A 425 15.03 -7.40 -31.58
C ASN A 425 14.06 -6.22 -31.36
N LEU A 426 14.49 -5.20 -30.61
CA LEU A 426 13.77 -3.93 -30.47
C LEU A 426 13.86 -3.13 -31.78
N ILE A 427 12.78 -3.19 -32.58
CA ILE A 427 12.66 -2.58 -33.91
C ILE A 427 12.16 -1.13 -33.85
N GLN A 428 11.38 -0.78 -32.82
CA GLN A 428 10.76 0.54 -32.71
C GLN A 428 10.67 0.99 -31.24
N SER A 429 10.99 2.26 -30.98
CA SER A 429 10.86 2.91 -29.68
C SER A 429 10.39 4.35 -29.94
N ASN A 430 9.09 4.60 -29.75
CA ASN A 430 8.46 5.89 -30.02
C ASN A 430 8.16 6.63 -28.71
N HIS A 431 8.39 7.94 -28.69
CA HIS A 431 8.06 8.79 -27.55
C HIS A 431 6.92 9.74 -27.88
N PHE A 432 5.92 9.77 -27.01
CA PHE A 432 4.71 10.59 -27.14
C PHE A 432 4.62 11.59 -25.99
N ASN A 433 4.56 12.87 -26.34
CA ASN A 433 4.49 13.97 -25.37
C ASN A 433 3.12 14.10 -24.70
N GLU A 434 2.06 13.62 -25.35
CA GLU A 434 0.69 13.61 -24.84
C GLU A 434 0.28 12.17 -24.52
N GLY A 435 -0.43 11.97 -23.40
CA GLY A 435 -0.88 10.66 -22.92
C GLY A 435 -0.09 10.15 -21.71
N GLY A 436 -0.68 9.18 -21.02
CA GLY A 436 -0.12 8.52 -19.84
C GLY A 436 -0.32 7.01 -19.91
N HIS A 437 -0.57 6.38 -18.77
CA HIS A 437 -0.69 4.93 -18.64
C HIS A 437 -1.84 4.32 -19.47
N PHE A 438 -3.02 4.93 -19.42
CA PHE A 438 -4.21 4.53 -20.19
C PHE A 438 -4.21 5.15 -21.60
N ALA A 439 -3.10 5.00 -22.32
CA ALA A 439 -2.84 5.74 -23.56
C ALA A 439 -3.86 5.49 -24.68
N VAL A 440 -4.55 4.34 -24.66
CA VAL A 440 -5.58 3.99 -25.64
C VAL A 440 -6.70 5.04 -25.70
N ALA A 441 -6.99 5.71 -24.60
CA ALA A 441 -7.98 6.80 -24.55
C ALA A 441 -7.56 8.07 -25.31
N PHE A 442 -6.26 8.31 -25.47
CA PHE A 442 -5.73 9.47 -26.19
C PHE A 442 -5.61 9.24 -27.71
N ILE A 443 -5.77 8.00 -28.16
CA ILE A 443 -5.55 7.61 -29.56
C ILE A 443 -6.50 8.35 -30.51
N LYS A 444 -7.75 8.65 -30.13
CA LYS A 444 -8.67 9.45 -30.97
C LYS A 444 -8.11 10.83 -31.34
N ASN A 445 -7.40 11.48 -30.41
CA ASN A 445 -6.77 12.79 -30.63
C ASN A 445 -5.41 12.68 -31.36
N LEU A 446 -4.70 11.56 -31.21
CA LEU A 446 -3.43 11.29 -31.89
C LEU A 446 -3.64 10.82 -33.35
N VAL A 447 -4.74 10.11 -33.63
CA VAL A 447 -5.10 9.66 -34.98
C VAL A 447 -5.61 10.82 -35.84
N SER A 448 -6.35 11.78 -35.26
CA SER A 448 -6.79 12.99 -35.98
C SER A 448 -5.62 13.90 -36.37
N LYS A 449 -4.54 13.91 -35.59
CA LYS A 449 -3.24 14.52 -35.92
C LYS A 449 -2.37 13.51 -36.69
N ARG A 450 -2.69 13.25 -37.98
CA ARG A 450 -1.97 12.35 -38.93
C ARG A 450 -0.55 11.92 -38.46
N ASN A 451 -0.43 10.73 -37.86
CA ASN A 451 0.83 9.95 -37.76
C ASN A 451 0.67 8.53 -37.17
N PHE A 452 -0.52 8.12 -36.70
CA PHE A 452 -0.68 6.83 -36.02
C PHE A 452 -0.74 5.59 -36.97
N ALA A 453 -0.88 5.79 -38.29
CA ALA A 453 -1.11 4.70 -39.24
C ALA A 453 0.14 4.21 -39.99
N ARG A 454 1.31 4.84 -39.86
CA ARG A 454 2.52 4.32 -40.54
C ARG A 454 3.24 3.31 -39.65
N VAL A 455 2.81 2.05 -39.72
CA VAL A 455 3.72 0.91 -39.55
C VAL A 455 4.52 0.83 -40.86
N PRO A 456 5.80 1.23 -40.92
CA PRO A 456 6.56 1.12 -42.17
C PRO A 456 6.87 -0.34 -42.47
N ASN A 457 6.81 -0.66 -43.76
CA ASN A 457 7.13 -1.94 -44.39
C ASN A 457 8.24 -2.74 -43.69
N VAL A 458 7.91 -3.96 -43.27
CA VAL A 458 8.81 -4.98 -42.74
C VAL A 458 9.46 -5.74 -43.90
N PHE A 459 10.25 -5.10 -44.76
CA PHE A 459 11.10 -5.80 -45.73
C PHE A 459 12.28 -4.93 -46.18
N GLU A 460 13.51 -5.31 -45.78
CA GLU A 460 14.78 -5.29 -46.55
C GLU A 460 16.05 -4.99 -45.72
N LEU A 461 17.08 -5.83 -45.98
CA LEU A 461 18.54 -5.61 -45.94
C LEU A 461 19.40 -5.85 -44.66
N SER A 462 20.04 -7.04 -44.69
CA SER A 462 21.48 -7.36 -44.64
C SER A 462 22.56 -6.53 -43.88
N SER A 463 23.22 -7.25 -42.96
CA SER A 463 24.67 -7.47 -42.72
C SER A 463 25.68 -6.34 -42.37
N ILE A 464 26.23 -6.52 -41.15
CA ILE A 464 27.66 -6.67 -40.71
C ILE A 464 28.66 -5.47 -40.75
N SER A 465 29.11 -5.18 -39.51
CA SER A 465 30.42 -4.80 -38.91
C SER A 465 31.32 -3.66 -39.43
N ASP A 466 31.81 -2.86 -38.48
CA ASP A 466 33.23 -2.80 -38.01
C ASP A 466 33.41 -1.58 -37.09
N CYS A 467 33.79 -1.73 -35.81
CA CYS A 467 35.13 -1.85 -35.22
C CYS A 467 35.43 -0.65 -34.30
N PHE A 468 35.69 -0.97 -33.02
CA PHE A 468 36.15 -0.09 -31.95
C PHE A 468 37.68 -0.09 -31.87
N HIS A 469 38.30 1.04 -31.48
CA HIS A 469 39.58 1.15 -30.73
C HIS A 469 39.91 2.65 -30.54
N VAL A 470 40.55 3.22 -29.51
CA VAL A 470 41.17 2.87 -28.21
C VAL A 470 41.21 4.19 -27.41
N ALA A 471 41.05 4.17 -26.07
CA ALA A 471 41.84 4.98 -25.11
C ALA A 471 41.30 4.84 -23.67
N THR A 472 41.49 3.69 -23.02
CA THR A 472 41.05 3.45 -21.64
C THR A 472 42.16 2.87 -20.78
N MET A 473 43.16 3.69 -20.43
CA MET A 473 43.99 3.45 -19.23
C MET A 473 44.28 4.71 -18.40
N GLY A 474 44.11 5.93 -18.94
CA GLY A 474 44.15 7.16 -18.13
C GLY A 474 42.82 7.52 -17.44
N LEU A 475 41.70 7.02 -17.97
CA LEU A 475 40.37 7.32 -17.47
C LEU A 475 40.07 6.58 -16.16
N ILE A 476 40.50 5.33 -16.02
CA ILE A 476 40.23 4.49 -14.85
C ILE A 476 40.90 5.08 -13.60
N ALA A 477 42.17 5.48 -13.68
CA ALA A 477 42.86 6.11 -12.55
C ALA A 477 42.22 7.46 -12.16
N ARG A 478 41.81 8.28 -13.13
CA ARG A 478 41.12 9.56 -12.87
C ARG A 478 39.73 9.34 -12.28
N VAL A 479 38.98 8.36 -12.77
CA VAL A 479 37.67 7.97 -12.23
C VAL A 479 37.81 7.38 -10.83
N SER A 480 38.85 6.59 -10.54
CA SER A 480 39.10 6.07 -9.20
C SER A 480 39.48 7.17 -8.19
N PHE A 481 40.27 8.17 -8.58
CA PHE A 481 40.58 9.32 -7.71
C PHE A 481 39.36 10.22 -7.49
N VAL A 482 38.54 10.43 -8.53
CA VAL A 482 37.27 11.17 -8.40
C VAL A 482 36.28 10.40 -7.55
N LEU A 483 36.15 9.08 -7.72
CA LEU A 483 35.31 8.22 -6.88
C LEU A 483 35.81 8.21 -5.42
N LEU A 484 37.11 8.13 -5.19
CA LEU A 484 37.68 8.23 -3.84
C LEU A 484 37.44 9.62 -3.24
N GLY A 485 37.59 10.69 -4.02
CA GLY A 485 37.27 12.05 -3.59
C GLY A 485 35.78 12.23 -3.28
N ILE A 486 34.89 11.65 -4.08
CA ILE A 486 33.45 11.60 -3.82
C ILE A 486 33.16 10.78 -2.56
N LEU A 487 33.79 9.62 -2.37
CA LEU A 487 33.62 8.80 -1.17
C LEU A 487 34.14 9.48 0.09
N ILE A 488 35.25 10.21 0.02
CA ILE A 488 35.76 11.03 1.13
C ILE A 488 34.84 12.22 1.38
N ALA A 489 34.37 12.92 0.35
CA ALA A 489 33.43 14.03 0.50
C ALA A 489 32.07 13.58 1.03
N LEU A 490 31.60 12.41 0.59
CA LEU A 490 30.38 11.77 1.08
C LEU A 490 30.58 11.31 2.53
N GLY A 491 31.71 10.68 2.84
CA GLY A 491 32.09 10.29 4.20
C GLY A 491 32.23 11.48 5.14
N TYR A 492 32.79 12.59 4.66
CA TYR A 492 32.86 13.85 5.40
C TYR A 492 31.49 14.49 5.55
N ARG A 493 30.63 14.51 4.53
CA ARG A 493 29.25 15.00 4.66
C ARG A 493 28.42 14.13 5.61
N ILE A 494 28.61 12.81 5.58
CA ILE A 494 28.00 11.88 6.53
C ILE A 494 28.51 12.17 7.95
N TYR A 495 29.82 12.40 8.10
CA TYR A 495 30.43 12.77 9.37
C TYR A 495 29.89 14.11 9.89
N ASP A 496 29.91 15.16 9.07
CA ASP A 496 29.44 16.51 9.40
C ASP A 496 27.94 16.50 9.77
N ALA A 497 27.11 15.85 8.94
CA ALA A 497 25.69 15.62 9.23
C ALA A 497 25.44 14.71 10.44
N SER A 498 26.42 13.89 10.86
CA SER A 498 26.34 13.05 12.07
C SER A 498 26.83 13.75 13.33
N THR A 499 27.59 14.85 13.20
CA THR A 499 28.07 15.66 14.34
C THR A 499 27.11 16.78 14.74
N GLU A 500 26.19 17.17 13.86
CA GLU A 500 25.12 18.10 14.21
C GLU A 500 23.96 17.37 14.89
N THR A 501 23.85 17.53 16.22
CA THR A 501 22.66 17.12 16.96
C THR A 501 21.57 18.18 16.76
N PRO A 502 20.39 17.82 16.21
CA PRO A 502 19.27 18.73 16.14
C PRO A 502 18.91 19.24 17.54
N ARG A 503 18.42 20.48 17.62
CA ARG A 503 17.95 21.06 18.89
C ARG A 503 16.43 21.04 18.92
N VAL A 504 15.88 20.95 20.13
CA VAL A 504 14.45 21.17 20.36
C VAL A 504 14.08 22.54 19.79
N PRO A 505 13.04 22.65 18.95
CA PRO A 505 12.60 23.94 18.42
C PRO A 505 12.29 24.93 19.53
N ASN A 506 12.79 26.17 19.39
CA ASN A 506 12.58 27.21 20.40
C ASN A 506 11.17 27.83 20.37
N ASN A 507 10.42 27.64 19.27
CA ASN A 507 9.13 28.23 18.99
C ASN A 507 8.03 27.17 18.84
N ILE A 508 7.77 26.40 19.90
CA ILE A 508 6.64 25.47 19.92
C ILE A 508 5.34 26.29 19.96
N GLU A 509 4.50 26.12 18.94
CA GLU A 509 3.21 26.81 18.83
C GLU A 509 2.15 26.07 19.67
N PHE A 510 1.83 26.62 20.83
CA PHE A 510 0.88 26.02 21.79
C PHE A 510 -0.60 26.31 21.47
N TYR A 511 -0.88 27.24 20.56
CA TYR A 511 -2.22 27.77 20.27
C TYR A 511 -2.59 27.66 18.79
N GLU A 512 -1.86 26.82 18.04
CA GLU A 512 -2.23 26.51 16.66
C GLU A 512 -3.63 25.87 16.65
N TYR A 513 -4.52 26.37 15.79
CA TYR A 513 -5.93 26.00 15.76
C TYR A 513 -6.20 24.97 14.67
N TRP A 514 -6.87 23.88 15.03
CA TRP A 514 -7.08 22.72 14.16
C TRP A 514 -8.54 22.46 13.80
N GLY A 515 -9.45 23.26 14.36
CA GLY A 515 -10.87 23.22 14.03
C GLY A 515 -11.21 23.95 12.73
N PRO A 516 -12.50 23.94 12.33
CA PRO A 516 -12.98 24.55 11.09
C PRO A 516 -12.69 26.05 10.96
N ASP A 517 -12.54 26.53 9.73
CA ASP A 517 -12.27 27.94 9.43
C ASP A 517 -13.23 28.93 10.11
N GLY A 518 -12.67 30.05 10.57
CA GLY A 518 -13.41 31.11 11.27
C GLY A 518 -13.57 30.92 12.78
N GLY A 519 -13.03 29.85 13.37
CA GLY A 519 -12.98 29.67 14.82
C GLY A 519 -11.89 30.49 15.52
N ASP A 520 -12.06 30.70 16.83
CA ASP A 520 -11.11 31.44 17.67
C ASP A 520 -10.19 30.48 18.46
N PRO A 521 -8.87 30.45 18.19
CA PRO A 521 -7.89 29.65 18.95
C PRO A 521 -7.90 29.89 20.47
N TYR A 522 -8.37 31.06 20.91
CA TYR A 522 -8.44 31.45 22.32
C TYR A 522 -9.86 31.40 22.88
N GLY A 523 -10.84 31.06 22.05
CA GLY A 523 -12.26 31.00 22.39
C GLY A 523 -12.72 29.61 22.86
N ASP A 524 -11.81 28.64 22.95
CA ASP A 524 -12.14 27.28 23.40
C ASP A 524 -12.79 27.30 24.78
N SER A 525 -13.89 26.55 24.93
CA SER A 525 -14.46 26.31 26.25
C SER A 525 -13.45 25.57 27.13
N LEU A 526 -13.21 26.10 28.33
CA LEU A 526 -12.38 25.46 29.34
C LEU A 526 -13.13 24.35 30.11
N GLU A 527 -14.41 24.16 29.83
CA GLU A 527 -15.22 23.16 30.51
C GLU A 527 -14.79 21.74 30.15
N VAL A 528 -14.83 20.87 31.16
CA VAL A 528 -14.66 19.43 31.01
C VAL A 528 -16.02 18.81 31.24
N VAL A 529 -16.64 18.34 30.17
CA VAL A 529 -18.02 17.86 30.18
C VAL A 529 -18.05 16.33 30.18
N PRO A 530 -18.92 15.68 30.98
CA PRO A 530 -19.14 14.25 30.88
C PRO A 530 -19.62 13.84 29.49
N PHE A 531 -19.15 12.68 29.02
CA PHE A 531 -19.56 12.07 27.77
C PHE A 531 -20.08 10.66 28.07
N ASN A 532 -21.13 10.23 27.37
CA ASN A 532 -21.65 8.88 27.47
C ASN A 532 -21.71 8.27 26.08
N VAL A 533 -21.19 7.06 25.93
CA VAL A 533 -21.24 6.28 24.68
C VAL A 533 -22.66 5.74 24.55
N SER A 534 -23.53 6.44 23.83
CA SER A 534 -24.90 5.98 23.61
C SER A 534 -25.35 6.27 22.19
N TYR A 535 -25.93 5.26 21.55
CA TYR A 535 -26.38 5.35 20.16
C TYR A 535 -27.84 4.90 20.01
N PRO A 536 -28.64 5.56 19.14
CA PRO A 536 -29.99 5.11 18.85
C PRO A 536 -30.01 3.69 18.28
N SER A 537 -31.05 2.91 18.62
CA SER A 537 -31.22 1.53 18.15
C SER A 537 -31.18 1.38 16.63
N GLU A 538 -31.59 2.41 15.89
CA GLU A 538 -31.57 2.48 14.43
C GLU A 538 -30.15 2.41 13.85
N VAL A 539 -29.14 2.89 14.58
CA VAL A 539 -27.73 2.79 14.16
C VAL A 539 -27.28 1.33 14.19
N ILE A 540 -27.66 0.61 15.25
CA ILE A 540 -27.32 -0.81 15.45
C ILE A 540 -28.07 -1.70 14.45
N GLU A 541 -29.35 -1.41 14.21
CA GLU A 541 -30.14 -2.13 13.20
C GLU A 541 -29.68 -1.84 11.77
N ARG A 542 -29.18 -0.63 11.49
CA ARG A 542 -28.52 -0.33 10.21
C ARG A 542 -27.24 -1.15 10.05
N LEU A 543 -26.38 -1.19 11.07
CA LEU A 543 -25.18 -2.03 11.07
C LEU A 543 -25.53 -3.49 10.78
N ARG A 544 -26.53 -4.04 11.48
CA ARG A 544 -26.99 -5.43 11.29
C ARG A 544 -27.33 -5.75 9.84
N LYS A 545 -27.95 -4.81 9.11
CA LYS A 545 -28.28 -4.93 7.68
C LYS A 545 -27.09 -4.76 6.74
N GLN A 546 -26.05 -4.06 7.17
CA GLN A 546 -24.83 -3.83 6.39
C GLN A 546 -23.84 -4.99 6.48
N LEU A 547 -23.94 -5.84 7.50
CA LEU A 547 -23.19 -7.09 7.56
C LEU A 547 -23.66 -8.00 6.43
N TYR A 548 -22.78 -8.40 5.52
CA TYR A 548 -23.06 -9.28 4.39
C TYR A 548 -22.03 -10.42 4.30
N GLU A 549 -22.35 -11.50 3.59
CA GLU A 549 -21.42 -12.62 3.36
C GLU A 549 -20.66 -12.40 2.05
N GLY A 550 -19.32 -12.38 2.12
CA GLY A 550 -18.42 -12.22 0.95
C GLY A 550 -17.87 -13.55 0.43
N SER A 551 -17.19 -13.54 -0.71
CA SER A 551 -16.54 -14.72 -1.30
C SER A 551 -15.11 -14.96 -0.77
N SER A 552 -14.62 -16.22 -0.77
CA SER A 552 -13.29 -16.60 -0.25
C SER A 552 -12.50 -17.49 -1.24
N LEU A 553 -11.17 -17.50 -1.14
CA LEU A 553 -10.31 -18.47 -1.83
C LEU A 553 -9.92 -19.61 -0.86
N PRO A 554 -10.27 -20.88 -1.17
CA PRO A 554 -9.94 -22.02 -0.32
C PRO A 554 -8.44 -22.18 -0.07
N ASP A 555 -8.09 -22.80 1.06
CA ASP A 555 -6.74 -23.27 1.40
C ASP A 555 -5.63 -22.18 1.45
N THR A 556 -6.00 -20.92 1.65
CA THR A 556 -5.04 -19.80 1.76
C THR A 556 -4.74 -19.37 3.20
N ALA A 557 -5.48 -19.88 4.20
CA ALA A 557 -5.48 -19.40 5.58
C ALA A 557 -5.49 -17.85 5.61
N PHE A 558 -4.45 -17.22 6.16
CA PHE A 558 -4.30 -15.75 6.21
C PHE A 558 -3.14 -15.22 5.35
N GLN A 559 -2.70 -16.01 4.36
CA GLN A 559 -1.56 -15.66 3.52
C GLN A 559 -1.86 -14.51 2.55
N TYR A 560 -3.11 -14.43 2.07
CA TYR A 560 -3.59 -13.43 1.10
C TYR A 560 -4.27 -12.22 1.77
N GLY A 561 -4.26 -12.14 3.10
CA GLY A 561 -5.08 -11.19 3.84
C GLY A 561 -5.92 -11.89 4.90
N PHE A 562 -6.94 -11.19 5.37
CA PHE A 562 -7.92 -11.77 6.27
C PHE A 562 -8.64 -12.93 5.59
N SER A 563 -8.70 -14.09 6.24
CA SER A 563 -9.35 -15.27 5.67
C SER A 563 -10.84 -15.02 5.46
N GLY A 564 -11.33 -15.20 4.23
CA GLY A 564 -12.76 -15.00 3.92
C GLY A 564 -13.67 -15.93 4.72
N ASP A 565 -13.29 -17.20 4.90
CA ASP A 565 -14.06 -18.17 5.70
C ASP A 565 -14.15 -17.70 7.16
N ARG A 566 -13.02 -17.28 7.74
CA ARG A 566 -13.00 -16.80 9.12
C ARG A 566 -13.75 -15.49 9.29
N LEU A 567 -13.73 -14.62 8.29
CA LEU A 567 -14.48 -13.37 8.28
C LEU A 567 -15.98 -13.65 8.33
N GLN A 568 -16.48 -14.63 7.58
CA GLN A 568 -17.89 -15.03 7.62
C GLN A 568 -18.30 -15.53 9.00
N GLU A 569 -17.48 -16.34 9.66
CA GLU A 569 -17.74 -16.81 11.03
C GLU A 569 -17.84 -15.63 12.02
N ILE A 570 -16.93 -14.67 11.93
CA ILE A 570 -16.95 -13.46 12.79
C ILE A 570 -18.15 -12.58 12.46
N ILE A 571 -18.53 -12.40 11.19
CA ILE A 571 -19.70 -11.63 10.78
C ILE A 571 -20.97 -12.28 11.32
N GLN A 572 -21.07 -13.60 11.28
CA GLN A 572 -22.20 -14.32 11.82
C GLN A 572 -22.29 -14.10 13.35
N TYR A 573 -21.20 -14.30 14.09
CA TYR A 573 -21.14 -14.00 15.53
C TYR A 573 -21.49 -12.54 15.82
N TRP A 574 -20.97 -11.60 15.01
CA TRP A 574 -21.27 -10.18 15.15
C TRP A 574 -22.78 -9.94 15.01
N ARG A 575 -23.40 -10.49 13.97
CA ARG A 575 -24.82 -10.30 13.65
C ARG A 575 -25.76 -10.92 14.69
N THR A 576 -25.48 -12.13 15.18
CA THR A 576 -26.44 -12.91 15.99
C THR A 576 -26.13 -12.99 17.47
N ASP A 577 -24.88 -12.75 17.89
CA ASP A 577 -24.49 -12.95 19.29
C ASP A 577 -24.02 -11.64 19.93
N TYR A 578 -23.18 -10.88 19.22
CA TYR A 578 -22.68 -9.60 19.70
C TYR A 578 -23.74 -8.50 19.64
N LEU A 579 -24.40 -8.30 18.49
CA LEU A 579 -25.42 -7.25 18.34
C LEU A 579 -26.72 -7.55 19.09
N ASP A 580 -27.04 -8.81 19.37
CA ASP A 580 -28.18 -9.18 20.23
C ASP A 580 -27.95 -8.81 21.70
N ARG A 581 -26.68 -8.68 22.10
CA ARG A 581 -26.25 -8.24 23.44
C ARG A 581 -25.67 -6.82 23.40
N TRP A 582 -26.09 -5.98 22.45
CA TRP A 582 -25.53 -4.63 22.32
C TRP A 582 -25.61 -3.83 23.62
N ASP A 583 -26.72 -3.89 24.35
CA ASP A 583 -26.88 -3.17 25.62
C ASP A 583 -25.81 -3.56 26.67
N GLU A 584 -25.38 -4.83 26.68
CA GLU A 584 -24.28 -5.31 27.53
C GLU A 584 -22.95 -4.68 27.10
N ARG A 585 -22.69 -4.61 25.78
CA ARG A 585 -21.47 -4.02 25.24
C ARG A 585 -21.44 -2.50 25.43
N GLU A 586 -22.57 -1.82 25.25
CA GLU A 586 -22.70 -0.39 25.52
C GLU A 586 -22.45 -0.09 27.01
N ALA A 587 -23.02 -0.88 27.92
CA ALA A 587 -22.74 -0.77 29.34
C ALA A 587 -21.26 -1.07 29.68
N TYR A 588 -20.66 -2.04 29.00
CA TYR A 588 -19.23 -2.35 29.14
C TYR A 588 -18.35 -1.17 28.72
N LEU A 589 -18.66 -0.52 27.59
CA LEU A 589 -17.94 0.66 27.11
C LEU A 589 -18.08 1.82 28.11
N ASN A 590 -19.27 2.04 28.68
CA ASN A 590 -19.52 3.09 29.68
C ASN A 590 -19.14 2.74 31.12
N ARG A 591 -18.41 1.64 31.35
CA ARG A 591 -18.02 1.25 32.72
C ARG A 591 -17.04 2.23 33.38
N PHE A 592 -16.39 3.07 32.58
CA PHE A 592 -15.53 4.16 33.04
C PHE A 592 -16.18 5.50 32.76
N THR A 593 -15.74 6.54 33.46
CA THR A 593 -16.23 7.90 33.21
C THR A 593 -15.49 8.51 32.02
N HIS A 594 -16.23 8.86 30.98
CA HIS A 594 -15.70 9.54 29.81
C HIS A 594 -15.97 11.03 29.90
N PHE A 595 -15.09 11.81 29.29
CA PHE A 595 -15.15 13.26 29.24
C PHE A 595 -14.79 13.77 27.85
N LYS A 596 -15.23 15.00 27.60
CA LYS A 596 -14.88 15.81 26.43
C LYS A 596 -14.48 17.21 26.85
N THR A 597 -13.52 17.81 26.15
CA THR A 597 -13.11 19.21 26.36
C THR A 597 -12.44 19.73 25.09
N GLN A 598 -12.59 21.03 24.81
CA GLN A 598 -11.99 21.65 23.64
C GLN A 598 -10.51 21.95 23.87
N ILE A 599 -9.65 21.46 22.99
CA ILE A 599 -8.22 21.77 22.95
C ILE A 599 -7.85 22.16 21.53
N GLN A 600 -7.44 23.41 21.34
CA GLN A 600 -6.98 23.95 20.06
C GLN A 600 -8.05 23.83 18.96
N GLY A 601 -9.31 24.07 19.32
CA GLY A 601 -10.46 23.95 18.40
C GLY A 601 -10.99 22.53 18.17
N LEU A 602 -10.39 21.51 18.78
CA LEU A 602 -10.84 20.12 18.66
C LEU A 602 -11.52 19.66 19.94
N ASP A 603 -12.66 19.00 19.80
CA ASP A 603 -13.30 18.31 20.92
C ASP A 603 -12.57 16.98 21.21
N ILE A 604 -11.82 16.94 22.32
CA ILE A 604 -10.97 15.80 22.69
C ILE A 604 -11.66 14.94 23.73
N HIS A 605 -11.91 13.69 23.36
CA HIS A 605 -12.42 12.65 24.24
C HIS A 605 -11.30 12.03 25.09
N PHE A 606 -11.60 11.75 26.36
CA PHE A 606 -10.75 10.93 27.21
C PHE A 606 -11.54 10.18 28.29
N ILE A 607 -11.06 8.99 28.65
CA ILE A 607 -11.44 8.32 29.89
C ILE A 607 -10.58 8.90 31.01
N ARG A 608 -11.20 9.15 32.16
CA ARG A 608 -10.48 9.41 33.40
C ARG A 608 -11.02 8.53 34.50
N ASP A 609 -10.14 7.68 35.02
CA ASP A 609 -10.46 6.84 36.17
C ASP A 609 -9.66 7.31 37.39
N LYS A 610 -10.39 7.87 38.36
CA LYS A 610 -9.84 8.39 39.60
C LYS A 610 -10.39 7.53 40.75
N SER A 611 -9.50 6.99 41.58
CA SER A 611 -9.90 6.14 42.69
C SER A 611 -10.71 6.91 43.75
N ASP A 612 -12.04 6.83 43.71
CA ASP A 612 -12.92 7.42 44.74
C ASP A 612 -12.92 6.62 46.05
N THR A 613 -12.41 5.39 46.01
CA THR A 613 -12.28 4.49 47.18
C THR A 613 -11.12 4.86 48.11
N VAL A 614 -10.20 5.73 47.68
CA VAL A 614 -8.99 6.07 48.46
C VAL A 614 -9.19 7.41 49.17
N ILE A 615 -9.48 7.33 50.46
CA ILE A 615 -9.57 8.50 51.36
C ILE A 615 -8.16 8.88 51.79
N ASN A 616 -7.70 10.09 51.45
CA ASN A 616 -6.37 10.64 51.76
C ASN A 616 -5.17 9.82 51.23
N PRO A 617 -5.01 9.66 49.90
CA PRO A 617 -3.82 9.04 49.34
C PRO A 617 -2.57 9.81 49.76
N LYS A 618 -1.51 9.11 50.18
CA LYS A 618 -0.21 9.75 50.47
C LYS A 618 0.32 10.51 49.24
N ARG A 619 0.09 9.97 48.02
CA ARG A 619 0.48 10.57 46.74
C ARG A 619 -0.47 10.15 45.62
N ILE A 620 -0.72 11.06 44.67
CA ILE A 620 -1.42 10.81 43.41
C ILE A 620 -0.39 10.85 42.27
N VAL A 621 -0.45 9.87 41.38
CA VAL A 621 0.47 9.71 40.24
C VAL A 621 -0.31 9.89 38.95
N PRO A 622 -0.26 11.06 38.30
CA PRO A 622 -0.96 11.27 37.04
C PRO A 622 -0.26 10.46 35.94
N LEU A 623 -1.00 9.59 35.27
CA LEU A 623 -0.52 8.73 34.19
C LEU A 623 -1.37 8.93 32.94
N LEU A 624 -0.75 9.49 31.90
CA LEU A 624 -1.32 9.59 30.56
C LEU A 624 -1.01 8.31 29.78
N MET A 625 -2.03 7.59 29.32
CA MET A 625 -1.87 6.38 28.51
C MET A 625 -2.38 6.61 27.09
N LEU A 626 -1.50 6.48 26.11
CA LEU A 626 -1.77 6.77 24.71
C LEU A 626 -1.89 5.48 23.90
N HIS A 627 -3.06 5.27 23.30
CA HIS A 627 -3.34 4.12 22.42
C HIS A 627 -2.76 4.36 21.03
N SER A 628 -3.05 3.46 20.10
CA SER A 628 -2.64 3.65 18.71
C SER A 628 -3.64 3.24 17.63
N TRP A 629 -3.15 2.97 16.40
CA TRP A 629 -3.85 2.47 15.22
C TRP A 629 -3.48 1.00 14.95
N PRO A 630 -4.43 0.14 14.54
CA PRO A 630 -5.87 0.35 14.47
C PRO A 630 -6.54 0.09 15.83
N GLY A 631 -5.86 0.43 16.93
CA GLY A 631 -6.39 0.30 18.28
C GLY A 631 -7.23 1.50 18.70
N SER A 632 -7.57 1.56 19.98
CA SER A 632 -8.36 2.64 20.56
C SER A 632 -8.18 2.63 22.07
N VAL A 633 -8.87 3.52 22.78
CA VAL A 633 -8.94 3.48 24.24
C VAL A 633 -9.38 2.11 24.79
N ARG A 634 -10.04 1.26 23.97
CA ARG A 634 -10.41 -0.12 24.31
C ARG A 634 -9.23 -0.97 24.74
N GLU A 635 -8.04 -0.71 24.21
CA GLU A 635 -6.82 -1.47 24.53
C GLU A 635 -6.50 -1.46 26.04
N PHE A 636 -6.91 -0.40 26.74
CA PHE A 636 -6.54 -0.19 28.14
C PHE A 636 -7.62 -0.61 29.14
N TYR A 637 -8.78 -1.09 28.68
CA TYR A 637 -9.91 -1.35 29.56
C TYR A 637 -9.55 -2.33 30.69
N ASP A 638 -8.74 -3.35 30.41
CA ASP A 638 -8.43 -4.42 31.35
C ASP A 638 -7.21 -4.11 32.25
N ILE A 639 -6.46 -3.05 31.94
CA ILE A 639 -5.35 -2.55 32.75
C ILE A 639 -5.75 -1.37 33.63
N ILE A 640 -6.70 -0.52 33.21
CA ILE A 640 -7.17 0.65 33.99
C ILE A 640 -7.52 0.26 35.43
N PRO A 641 -8.37 -0.74 35.71
CA PRO A 641 -8.73 -1.09 37.08
C PRO A 641 -7.54 -1.57 37.91
N ARG A 642 -6.46 -2.09 37.31
CA ARG A 642 -5.28 -2.54 38.04
C ARG A 642 -4.41 -1.36 38.50
N LEU A 643 -4.42 -0.29 37.71
CA LEU A 643 -3.70 0.96 37.97
C LEU A 643 -4.45 1.83 38.98
N SER A 644 -5.77 1.99 38.81
CA SER A 644 -6.59 2.86 39.64
C SER A 644 -7.06 2.21 40.95
N ASN A 645 -7.39 0.92 40.95
CA ASN A 645 -7.96 0.25 42.13
C ASN A 645 -6.88 -0.09 43.17
N ARG A 646 -6.87 0.59 44.34
CA ARG A 646 -6.01 0.19 45.47
C ARG A 646 -6.66 0.42 46.85
N THR A 647 -6.37 -0.53 47.73
CA THR A 647 -6.59 -0.54 49.19
C THR A 647 -5.74 0.51 49.90
N SER A 648 -6.13 0.89 51.12
CA SER A 648 -5.55 2.01 51.92
C SER A 648 -4.09 1.86 52.36
N ASP A 649 -3.43 0.75 52.00
CA ASP A 649 -2.08 0.36 52.41
C ASP A 649 -0.96 0.78 51.43
N LYS A 650 -1.29 1.26 50.23
CA LYS A 650 -0.29 1.60 49.20
C LYS A 650 0.19 3.06 49.29
N GLU A 651 1.46 3.29 48.97
CA GLU A 651 2.13 4.60 49.08
C GLU A 651 1.64 5.64 48.05
N TYR A 652 1.12 5.19 46.91
CA TYR A 652 0.59 6.05 45.87
C TYR A 652 -0.51 5.36 45.04
N VAL A 653 -1.36 6.17 44.41
CA VAL A 653 -2.45 5.75 43.53
C VAL A 653 -2.34 6.47 42.20
N PHE A 654 -2.63 5.78 41.08
CA PHE A 654 -2.64 6.40 39.77
C PHE A 654 -3.95 7.15 39.54
N ASP A 655 -3.86 8.37 38.99
CA ASP A 655 -4.97 9.01 38.29
C ASP A 655 -4.71 8.76 36.80
N VAL A 656 -5.55 7.93 36.18
CA VAL A 656 -5.31 7.39 34.84
C VAL A 656 -6.13 8.19 33.82
N ILE A 657 -5.44 8.77 32.85
CA ILE A 657 -6.04 9.56 31.76
C ILE A 657 -5.75 8.82 30.45
N VAL A 658 -6.81 8.45 29.73
CA VAL A 658 -6.71 7.70 28.47
C VAL A 658 -7.47 8.44 27.38
N PRO A 659 -6.82 9.38 26.65
CA PRO A 659 -7.46 10.10 25.57
C PRO A 659 -7.64 9.22 24.35
N SER A 660 -8.69 9.50 23.58
CA SER A 660 -8.65 9.18 22.16
C SER A 660 -7.73 10.18 21.45
N LEU A 661 -6.78 9.70 20.64
CA LEU A 661 -5.95 10.59 19.83
C LEU A 661 -6.82 11.44 18.88
N PRO A 662 -6.41 12.67 18.51
CA PRO A 662 -7.15 13.49 17.55
C PRO A 662 -7.47 12.73 16.26
N GLY A 663 -8.74 12.70 15.86
CA GLY A 663 -9.21 11.93 14.70
C GLY A 663 -9.41 10.43 14.95
N PHE A 664 -9.25 9.94 16.17
CA PHE A 664 -9.52 8.56 16.58
C PHE A 664 -10.67 8.50 17.57
N GLY A 665 -11.42 7.39 17.58
CA GLY A 665 -12.52 7.19 18.51
C GLY A 665 -13.43 8.42 18.53
N TRP A 666 -13.77 8.89 19.73
CA TRP A 666 -14.68 10.03 19.89
C TRP A 666 -13.99 11.42 19.92
N SER A 667 -12.68 11.49 19.64
CA SER A 667 -11.95 12.76 19.50
C SER A 667 -12.06 13.28 18.07
N GLN A 668 -12.35 14.57 17.93
CA GLN A 668 -12.49 15.21 16.63
C GLN A 668 -11.17 15.18 15.83
N GLY A 669 -11.25 14.93 14.52
CA GLY A 669 -10.13 15.07 13.60
C GLY A 669 -9.93 16.51 13.14
N SER A 670 -8.73 16.85 12.67
CA SER A 670 -8.50 18.20 12.14
C SER A 670 -9.29 18.47 10.86
N SER A 671 -9.70 19.73 10.68
CA SER A 671 -10.19 20.23 9.39
C SER A 671 -9.07 20.67 8.45
N LYS A 672 -7.80 20.71 8.89
CA LYS A 672 -6.67 21.27 8.12
C LYS A 672 -5.49 20.30 8.03
N PRO A 673 -4.65 20.41 6.99
CA PRO A 673 -3.38 19.70 6.90
C PRO A 673 -2.41 20.14 7.99
N GLY A 674 -1.47 19.26 8.33
CA GLY A 674 -0.33 19.55 9.19
C GLY A 674 -0.40 18.97 10.60
N LEU A 675 -1.50 18.31 11.00
CA LEU A 675 -1.65 17.70 12.32
C LEU A 675 -0.84 16.38 12.44
N SER A 676 0.49 16.51 12.48
CA SER A 676 1.44 15.41 12.67
C SER A 676 1.55 14.96 14.13
N ALA A 677 2.26 13.85 14.39
CA ALA A 677 2.48 13.34 15.74
C ALA A 677 3.10 14.36 16.70
N SER A 678 3.97 15.27 16.24
CA SER A 678 4.54 16.32 17.09
C SER A 678 3.51 17.38 17.49
N LYS A 679 2.54 17.66 16.63
CA LYS A 679 1.40 18.54 16.96
C LYS A 679 0.42 17.84 17.91
N VAL A 680 0.18 16.55 17.74
CA VAL A 680 -0.60 15.75 18.69
C VAL A 680 0.04 15.77 20.09
N ALA A 681 1.38 15.72 20.19
CA ALA A 681 2.08 15.86 21.47
C ALA A 681 1.78 17.19 22.18
N VAL A 682 1.66 18.30 21.44
CA VAL A 682 1.24 19.61 21.98
C VAL A 682 -0.19 19.54 22.52
N ILE A 683 -1.12 18.95 21.76
CA ILE A 683 -2.53 18.80 22.16
C ILE A 683 -2.61 17.96 23.44
N MET A 684 -1.91 16.83 23.52
CA MET A 684 -1.90 15.97 24.71
C MET A 684 -1.31 16.67 25.94
N LYS A 685 -0.25 17.49 25.75
CA LYS A 685 0.29 18.33 26.83
C LYS A 685 -0.71 19.38 27.29
N ASN A 686 -1.42 20.02 26.37
CA ASN A 686 -2.44 21.02 26.67
C ASN A 686 -3.67 20.40 27.36
N LEU A 687 -4.06 19.17 27.00
CA LEU A 687 -5.07 18.39 27.71
C LEU A 687 -4.65 18.15 29.17
N MET A 688 -3.43 17.68 29.42
CA MET A 688 -2.95 17.47 30.79
C MET A 688 -2.89 18.77 31.59
N ALA A 689 -2.51 19.89 30.96
CA ALA A 689 -2.55 21.21 31.58
C ALA A 689 -3.99 21.65 31.92
N ARG A 690 -4.97 21.40 31.03
CA ARG A 690 -6.40 21.66 31.26
C ARG A 690 -6.92 20.89 32.48
N LEU A 691 -6.46 19.64 32.65
CA LEU A 691 -6.81 18.81 33.80
C LEU A 691 -6.06 19.18 35.09
N GLY A 692 -5.18 20.19 35.04
CA GLY A 692 -4.46 20.72 36.20
C GLY A 692 -3.10 20.05 36.46
N TYR A 693 -2.63 19.18 35.57
CA TYR A 693 -1.34 18.49 35.73
C TYR A 693 -0.19 19.26 35.10
N ARG A 694 0.77 19.67 35.93
CA ARG A 694 2.05 20.25 35.47
C ARG A 694 3.14 19.21 35.29
N ARG A 695 3.03 18.07 35.97
CA ARG A 695 4.00 16.98 35.92
C ARG A 695 3.27 15.64 35.94
N PHE A 696 3.59 14.77 34.99
CA PHE A 696 2.88 13.50 34.81
C PHE A 696 3.76 12.45 34.13
N TYR A 697 3.36 11.18 34.24
CA TYR A 697 3.98 10.07 33.51
C TYR A 697 3.26 9.84 32.19
N VAL A 698 3.98 9.30 31.21
CA VAL A 698 3.41 8.90 29.92
C VAL A 698 3.68 7.43 29.66
N HIS A 699 2.65 6.71 29.22
CA HIS A 699 2.73 5.36 28.69
C HIS A 699 2.20 5.33 27.26
N GLY A 700 2.83 4.57 26.36
CA GLY A 700 2.30 4.38 25.01
C GLY A 700 2.97 3.27 24.19
N GLY A 701 2.21 2.74 23.23
CA GLY A 701 2.66 1.86 22.14
C GLY A 701 2.39 2.52 20.78
N ASP A 702 3.08 2.09 19.73
CA ASP A 702 2.88 2.59 18.35
C ASP A 702 2.82 4.14 18.24
N TRP A 703 1.77 4.76 17.69
CA TRP A 703 1.60 6.22 17.71
C TRP A 703 1.62 6.81 19.11
N GLY A 704 1.05 6.12 20.10
CA GLY A 704 1.13 6.54 21.50
C GLY A 704 2.58 6.56 22.00
N ALA A 705 3.44 5.66 21.51
CA ALA A 705 4.86 5.68 21.83
C ALA A 705 5.61 6.81 21.12
N ILE A 706 5.29 7.07 19.85
CA ILE A 706 5.86 8.19 19.08
C ILE A 706 5.46 9.52 19.73
N VAL A 707 4.17 9.73 20.01
CA VAL A 707 3.66 10.92 20.69
C VAL A 707 4.27 11.05 22.09
N GLY A 708 4.34 9.96 22.86
CA GLY A 708 4.96 9.97 24.19
C GLY A 708 6.45 10.30 24.16
N ASN A 709 7.19 9.79 23.19
CA ASN A 709 8.60 10.15 22.96
C ASN A 709 8.74 11.64 22.60
N LEU A 710 7.90 12.15 21.70
CA LEU A 710 7.87 13.56 21.32
C LEU A 710 7.50 14.46 22.51
N MET A 711 6.58 14.05 23.38
CA MET A 711 6.29 14.79 24.63
C MET A 711 7.52 14.84 25.53
N ALA A 712 8.29 13.75 25.64
CA ALA A 712 9.52 13.72 26.44
C ALA A 712 10.63 14.62 25.86
N ILE A 713 10.71 14.75 24.54
CA ILE A 713 11.64 15.65 23.83
C ILE A 713 11.21 17.11 23.98
N LEU A 714 9.94 17.41 23.71
CA LEU A 714 9.43 18.79 23.61
C LEU A 714 9.14 19.42 24.97
N PHE A 715 8.76 18.62 25.97
CA PHE A 715 8.25 19.08 27.26
C PHE A 715 8.97 18.40 28.44
N GLU A 716 10.28 18.19 28.34
CA GLU A 716 11.12 17.50 29.34
C GLU A 716 10.82 17.88 30.80
N LYS A 717 10.50 19.16 31.07
CA LYS A 717 10.21 19.68 32.42
C LYS A 717 8.86 19.22 33.01
N ASP A 718 7.93 18.85 32.14
CA ASP A 718 6.57 18.45 32.46
C ASP A 718 6.44 16.91 32.53
N ILE A 719 7.40 16.15 31.99
CA ILE A 719 7.36 14.68 31.98
C ILE A 719 8.20 14.10 33.13
N LEU A 720 7.54 13.37 34.04
CA LEU A 720 8.20 12.68 35.17
C LEU A 720 8.96 11.43 34.72
N GLY A 721 8.43 10.74 33.73
CA GLY A 721 9.00 9.54 33.15
C GLY A 721 8.16 9.05 31.97
N VAL A 722 8.81 8.41 31.00
CA VAL A 722 8.18 7.87 29.80
C VAL A 722 8.37 6.35 29.74
N HIS A 723 7.28 5.60 29.64
CA HIS A 723 7.28 4.14 29.52
C HIS A 723 6.71 3.72 28.18
N LEU A 724 7.53 3.13 27.31
CA LEU A 724 7.10 2.75 25.97
C LEU A 724 7.20 1.24 25.75
N ASN A 725 6.23 0.66 25.05
CA ASN A 725 6.30 -0.72 24.55
C ASN A 725 6.66 -0.83 23.07
N MET A 726 6.78 0.31 22.38
CA MET A 726 7.44 0.44 21.07
C MET A 726 8.46 1.58 21.16
N CYS A 727 9.65 1.29 21.70
CA CYS A 727 10.65 2.33 21.96
C CYS A 727 11.30 2.85 20.68
N MET A 728 11.50 4.17 20.64
CA MET A 728 12.21 4.84 19.55
C MET A 728 13.73 4.81 19.75
N GLY A 729 14.45 4.75 18.64
CA GLY A 729 15.91 4.66 18.62
C GLY A 729 16.51 5.81 17.82
N ASN A 730 17.77 6.13 18.11
CA ASN A 730 18.49 7.15 17.36
C ASN A 730 18.74 6.66 15.91
N GLU A 731 18.42 7.48 14.91
CA GLU A 731 18.53 7.12 13.50
C GLU A 731 19.60 7.94 12.76
N ASN A 732 20.52 8.55 13.49
CA ASN A 732 21.60 9.30 12.87
C ASN A 732 22.48 8.38 11.98
N PRO A 733 23.16 8.92 10.96
CA PRO A 733 23.95 8.12 10.03
C PRO A 733 25.02 7.25 10.67
N LEU A 734 25.61 7.68 11.79
CA LEU A 734 26.62 6.92 12.53
C LEU A 734 25.99 5.72 13.24
N THR A 735 24.82 5.90 13.85
CA THR A 735 24.04 4.82 14.48
C THR A 735 23.61 3.79 13.43
N LEU A 736 23.17 4.23 12.24
CA LEU A 736 22.89 3.34 11.12
C LEU A 736 24.14 2.57 10.67
N GLY A 737 25.31 3.21 10.61
CA GLY A 737 26.59 2.56 10.34
C GLY A 737 26.97 1.51 11.39
N LYS A 738 26.88 1.86 12.68
CA LYS A 738 27.10 0.93 13.80
C LYS A 738 26.11 -0.23 13.75
N MET A 739 24.86 0.03 13.34
CA MET A 739 23.82 -0.98 13.20
C MET A 739 24.19 -2.01 12.11
N VAL A 740 24.78 -1.59 11.00
CA VAL A 740 25.31 -2.52 9.98
C VAL A 740 26.37 -3.44 10.58
N ILE A 741 27.32 -2.89 11.35
CA ILE A 741 28.37 -3.68 12.03
C ILE A 741 27.75 -4.61 13.08
N SER A 742 26.79 -4.12 13.87
CA SER A 742 26.03 -4.90 14.85
C SER A 742 25.32 -6.07 14.19
N ASN A 743 24.91 -5.95 12.93
CA ASN A 743 24.29 -7.07 12.22
C ASN A 743 25.29 -8.17 11.83
N LEU A 744 26.54 -7.79 11.52
CA LEU A 744 27.61 -8.73 11.18
C LEU A 744 28.20 -9.41 12.42
N LEU A 745 28.22 -8.71 13.56
CA LEU A 745 28.83 -9.15 14.81
C LEU A 745 27.84 -8.99 15.99
N PRO A 746 26.69 -9.68 16.01
CA PRO A 746 25.61 -9.43 16.97
C PRO A 746 26.03 -9.63 18.43
N ASN A 747 26.81 -10.68 18.72
CA ASN A 747 27.27 -10.99 20.08
C ASN A 747 28.23 -9.95 20.69
N TYR A 748 28.78 -9.04 19.87
CA TYR A 748 29.61 -7.93 20.38
C TYR A 748 28.75 -6.78 20.92
N PHE A 749 27.57 -6.56 20.34
CA PHE A 749 26.68 -5.43 20.65
C PHE A 749 25.48 -5.81 21.51
N ILE A 750 25.06 -7.07 21.47
CA ILE A 750 23.83 -7.57 22.09
C ILE A 750 24.18 -8.79 22.94
N GLU A 751 23.65 -8.85 24.15
CA GLU A 751 23.79 -10.03 25.00
C GLU A 751 23.22 -11.27 24.31
N LYS A 752 23.94 -12.39 24.42
CA LYS A 752 23.63 -13.63 23.68
C LYS A 752 22.18 -14.09 23.82
N GLN A 753 21.58 -13.93 25.00
CA GLN A 753 20.20 -14.32 25.29
C GLN A 753 19.14 -13.48 24.55
N PHE A 754 19.50 -12.27 24.08
CA PHE A 754 18.58 -11.35 23.40
C PHE A 754 18.86 -11.22 21.89
N VAL A 755 19.87 -11.90 21.35
CA VAL A 755 20.21 -11.81 19.92
C VAL A 755 19.00 -12.17 19.04
N GLU A 756 18.23 -13.19 19.41
CA GLU A 756 17.04 -13.62 18.67
C GLU A 756 15.90 -12.58 18.64
N PHE A 757 15.85 -11.63 19.58
CA PHE A 757 14.87 -10.54 19.50
C PHE A 757 15.12 -9.64 18.29
N TYR A 758 16.35 -9.59 17.77
CA TYR A 758 16.75 -8.66 16.72
C TYR A 758 17.21 -9.36 15.43
N HIS A 759 17.55 -10.66 15.50
CA HIS A 759 18.14 -11.42 14.40
C HIS A 759 17.30 -12.58 13.88
N PRO A 760 17.40 -12.91 12.58
CA PRO A 760 18.13 -12.17 11.53
C PRO A 760 17.40 -10.89 11.09
N ARG A 761 18.06 -9.74 11.19
CA ARG A 761 17.43 -8.43 10.96
C ARG A 761 16.98 -8.21 9.52
N TRP A 762 17.71 -8.73 8.54
CA TRP A 762 17.32 -8.60 7.13
C TRP A 762 15.96 -9.25 6.83
N LEU A 763 15.67 -10.42 7.43
CA LEU A 763 14.35 -11.03 7.31
C LEU A 763 13.27 -10.14 7.93
N LYS A 764 13.53 -9.57 9.11
CA LYS A 764 12.59 -8.62 9.74
C LYS A 764 12.35 -7.37 8.89
N ILE A 765 13.40 -6.77 8.31
CA ILE A 765 13.27 -5.61 7.40
C ILE A 765 12.47 -5.97 6.15
N ALA A 766 12.80 -7.10 5.51
CA ALA A 766 12.07 -7.58 4.34
C ALA A 766 10.60 -7.84 4.67
N GLU A 767 10.31 -8.43 5.83
CA GLU A 767 8.95 -8.61 6.33
C GLU A 767 8.25 -7.29 6.63
N SER A 768 8.92 -6.29 7.20
CA SER A 768 8.34 -4.95 7.43
C SER A 768 7.99 -4.27 6.10
N ILE A 769 8.83 -4.37 5.07
CA ILE A 769 8.54 -3.85 3.73
C ILE A 769 7.32 -4.56 3.15
N LEU A 770 7.28 -5.89 3.22
CA LEU A 770 6.15 -6.70 2.74
C LEU A 770 4.87 -6.41 3.53
N LYS A 771 4.95 -6.18 4.84
CA LYS A 771 3.77 -5.94 5.70
C LYS A 771 3.35 -4.46 5.73
N GLY A 772 4.16 -3.57 5.17
CA GLY A 772 3.99 -2.11 5.20
C GLY A 772 2.98 -1.55 4.20
N GLY A 773 2.25 -2.38 3.43
CA GLY A 773 1.30 -1.90 2.42
C GLY A 773 0.18 -1.02 2.96
N TYR A 774 -0.34 -1.34 4.16
CA TYR A 774 -1.33 -0.49 4.84
C TYR A 774 -0.76 0.89 5.18
N MET A 775 0.44 0.92 5.79
CA MET A 775 1.13 2.13 6.21
C MET A 775 1.44 2.99 4.99
N HIS A 776 1.89 2.37 3.90
CA HIS A 776 2.18 3.08 2.67
C HIS A 776 0.93 3.73 2.09
N LEU A 777 -0.17 2.97 1.97
CA LEU A 777 -1.43 3.49 1.45
C LEU A 777 -2.00 4.62 2.32
N GLN A 778 -1.91 4.50 3.65
CA GLN A 778 -2.39 5.52 4.59
C GLN A 778 -1.49 6.76 4.63
N ALA A 779 -0.18 6.58 4.44
CA ALA A 779 0.78 7.68 4.39
C ALA A 779 0.74 8.48 3.08
N THR A 780 0.00 8.01 2.06
CA THR A 780 -0.08 8.69 0.76
C THR A 780 -1.50 9.00 0.32
N LYS A 781 -2.46 8.08 0.49
CA LYS A 781 -3.86 8.21 0.02
C LYS A 781 -4.89 7.86 1.10
N PRO A 782 -4.84 8.43 2.31
CA PRO A 782 -5.73 8.08 3.42
C PRO A 782 -7.22 8.31 3.10
N ASP A 783 -7.57 9.35 2.35
CA ASP A 783 -8.97 9.66 2.02
C ASP A 783 -9.54 8.69 0.98
N ALA A 784 -8.70 8.17 0.07
CA ALA A 784 -9.13 7.13 -0.88
C ALA A 784 -9.49 5.84 -0.15
N ILE A 785 -8.62 5.33 0.72
CA ILE A 785 -8.89 4.10 1.49
C ILE A 785 -9.96 4.33 2.56
N GLY A 786 -9.97 5.52 3.18
CA GLY A 786 -10.97 5.94 4.14
C GLY A 786 -12.38 5.88 3.55
N ALA A 787 -12.60 6.46 2.36
CA ALA A 787 -13.88 6.39 1.65
C ALA A 787 -14.35 4.96 1.35
N VAL A 788 -13.43 3.99 1.27
CA VAL A 788 -13.77 2.58 1.05
C VAL A 788 -14.14 1.86 2.36
N LEU A 789 -13.51 2.24 3.47
CA LEU A 789 -13.76 1.65 4.79
C LEU A 789 -14.98 2.26 5.49
N GLN A 790 -15.28 3.53 5.20
CA GLN A 790 -16.39 4.27 5.80
C GLN A 790 -17.73 3.62 5.44
N ASN A 791 -18.56 3.36 6.45
CA ASN A 791 -19.86 2.67 6.31
C ASN A 791 -19.81 1.28 5.64
N ASN A 792 -18.63 0.65 5.57
CA ASN A 792 -18.46 -0.76 5.19
C ASN A 792 -17.98 -1.57 6.41
N PRO A 793 -18.87 -2.01 7.32
CA PRO A 793 -18.47 -2.67 8.56
C PRO A 793 -17.72 -3.98 8.34
N VAL A 794 -18.05 -4.74 7.28
CA VAL A 794 -17.34 -5.97 6.91
C VAL A 794 -15.91 -5.67 6.48
N GLY A 795 -15.75 -4.70 5.58
CA GLY A 795 -14.42 -4.24 5.15
C GLY A 795 -13.60 -3.65 6.30
N LEU A 796 -14.24 -2.82 7.14
CA LEU A 796 -13.61 -2.23 8.32
C LEU A 796 -13.10 -3.30 9.29
N ALA A 797 -13.92 -4.31 9.59
CA ALA A 797 -13.51 -5.44 10.42
C ALA A 797 -12.37 -6.22 9.78
N ALA A 798 -12.45 -6.58 8.50
CA ALA A 798 -11.39 -7.30 7.80
C ALA A 798 -10.06 -6.53 7.84
N TYR A 799 -10.11 -5.20 7.62
CA TYR A 799 -8.93 -4.34 7.57
C TYR A 799 -8.27 -4.12 8.93
N ILE A 800 -9.07 -3.95 9.99
CA ILE A 800 -8.60 -3.77 11.37
C ILE A 800 -8.11 -5.12 11.93
N LEU A 801 -8.93 -6.17 11.87
CA LEU A 801 -8.65 -7.46 12.49
C LEU A 801 -7.49 -8.20 11.82
N GLU A 802 -7.11 -7.82 10.59
CA GLU A 802 -5.90 -8.34 9.94
C GLU A 802 -4.63 -8.10 10.78
N LYS A 803 -4.61 -7.00 11.53
CA LYS A 803 -3.48 -6.62 12.36
C LYS A 803 -3.41 -7.45 13.64
N PHE A 804 -4.56 -7.87 14.17
CA PHE A 804 -4.68 -8.55 15.46
C PHE A 804 -4.20 -10.01 15.45
N TYR A 805 -3.95 -10.61 14.29
CA TYR A 805 -3.21 -11.87 14.22
C TYR A 805 -1.74 -11.67 13.84
N THR A 806 -1.44 -10.87 12.81
CA THR A 806 -0.08 -10.72 12.27
C THR A 806 0.87 -10.03 13.23
N TRP A 807 0.40 -9.01 13.96
CA TRP A 807 1.22 -8.19 14.85
C TRP A 807 1.36 -8.78 16.26
N ILE A 808 0.67 -9.89 16.52
CA ILE A 808 0.75 -10.62 17.79
C ILE A 808 1.74 -11.77 17.68
N ASP A 809 1.62 -12.59 16.65
CA ASP A 809 2.65 -13.53 16.28
C ASP A 809 2.57 -13.74 14.76
N PRO A 810 3.64 -13.43 14.00
CA PRO A 810 3.69 -13.69 12.56
C PRO A 810 3.34 -15.13 12.17
N SER A 811 3.59 -16.12 13.04
CA SER A 811 3.29 -17.53 12.81
C SER A 811 1.78 -17.83 12.72
N ASN A 812 0.94 -16.96 13.29
CA ASN A 812 -0.51 -17.12 13.26
C ASN A 812 -1.11 -17.11 11.85
N ARG A 813 -0.38 -16.58 10.86
CA ARG A 813 -0.79 -16.56 9.44
C ARG A 813 -1.03 -17.95 8.84
N ASP A 814 -0.33 -18.95 9.37
CA ASP A 814 -0.40 -20.33 8.91
C ASP A 814 -1.55 -21.10 9.59
N LEU A 815 -2.21 -20.49 10.58
CA LEU A 815 -3.36 -21.06 11.27
C LEU A 815 -4.65 -20.73 10.52
N LYS A 816 -5.58 -21.70 10.46
CA LYS A 816 -6.88 -21.52 9.79
C LYS A 816 -7.75 -20.44 10.45
N ASP A 817 -7.62 -20.25 11.76
CA ASP A 817 -8.38 -19.28 12.56
C ASP A 817 -7.57 -17.99 12.85
N GLY A 818 -6.33 -17.90 12.38
CA GLY A 818 -5.43 -16.78 12.67
C GLY A 818 -5.02 -16.70 14.15
N GLY A 819 -5.32 -17.70 14.97
CA GLY A 819 -5.03 -17.69 16.41
C GLY A 819 -5.71 -16.55 17.20
N LEU A 820 -6.75 -15.91 16.66
CA LEU A 820 -7.39 -14.72 17.26
C LEU A 820 -7.93 -15.02 18.67
N GLU A 821 -8.70 -16.10 18.83
CA GLU A 821 -9.26 -16.46 20.15
C GLU A 821 -8.27 -17.05 21.16
N ARG A 822 -7.01 -17.27 20.77
CA ARG A 822 -5.97 -17.65 21.74
C ARG A 822 -5.58 -16.49 22.65
N GLN A 823 -5.79 -15.26 22.18
CA GLN A 823 -5.31 -14.03 22.81
C GLN A 823 -6.46 -13.08 23.19
N TYR A 824 -7.57 -13.09 22.45
CA TYR A 824 -8.67 -12.16 22.63
C TYR A 824 -10.03 -12.87 22.60
N SER A 825 -11.03 -12.34 23.31
CA SER A 825 -12.41 -12.68 22.99
C SER A 825 -12.83 -11.96 21.70
N LEU A 826 -13.76 -12.55 20.94
CA LEU A 826 -14.36 -11.87 19.80
C LEU A 826 -15.05 -10.57 20.22
N ASP A 827 -15.64 -10.53 21.42
CA ASP A 827 -16.20 -9.30 21.99
C ASP A 827 -15.16 -8.19 22.12
N ALA A 828 -13.94 -8.48 22.59
CA ALA A 828 -12.89 -7.46 22.73
C ALA A 828 -12.41 -6.91 21.38
N LEU A 829 -12.32 -7.78 20.37
CA LEU A 829 -11.97 -7.41 19.00
C LEU A 829 -13.07 -6.55 18.36
N LEU A 830 -14.33 -6.98 18.51
CA LEU A 830 -15.49 -6.25 17.98
C LEU A 830 -15.74 -4.94 18.73
N ASP A 831 -15.48 -4.83 20.03
CA ASP A 831 -15.54 -3.54 20.74
C ASP A 831 -14.65 -2.49 20.04
N ASN A 832 -13.42 -2.89 19.68
CA ASN A 832 -12.49 -1.99 19.02
C ASN A 832 -12.99 -1.61 17.61
N VAL A 833 -13.47 -2.58 16.82
CA VAL A 833 -14.08 -2.31 15.51
C VAL A 833 -15.31 -1.39 15.64
N MET A 834 -16.14 -1.62 16.65
CA MET A 834 -17.34 -0.85 16.93
C MET A 834 -17.01 0.59 17.27
N ILE A 835 -15.93 0.88 18.01
CA ILE A 835 -15.50 2.25 18.27
C ILE A 835 -15.26 2.99 16.95
N TYR A 836 -14.51 2.40 16.01
CA TYR A 836 -14.28 3.01 14.69
C TYR A 836 -15.56 3.18 13.87
N TYR A 837 -16.45 2.18 13.89
CA TYR A 837 -17.73 2.24 13.17
C TYR A 837 -18.64 3.34 13.72
N LEU A 838 -18.79 3.39 15.05
CA LEU A 838 -19.72 4.28 15.74
C LEU A 838 -19.23 5.72 15.80
N SER A 839 -17.92 5.95 15.81
CA SER A 839 -17.35 7.30 15.79
C SER A 839 -17.01 7.81 14.40
N ASP A 840 -17.14 6.96 13.38
CA ASP A 840 -16.84 7.27 11.98
C ASP A 840 -15.41 7.81 11.77
N SER A 841 -14.46 7.28 12.56
CA SER A 841 -13.11 7.88 12.68
C SER A 841 -12.04 7.18 11.85
N ILE A 842 -12.39 6.22 10.98
CA ILE A 842 -11.38 5.45 10.24
C ILE A 842 -10.57 6.35 9.29
N THR A 843 -11.23 7.22 8.51
CA THR A 843 -10.56 8.13 7.58
C THR A 843 -9.68 9.14 8.31
N THR A 844 -10.20 9.79 9.35
CA THR A 844 -9.45 10.79 10.12
C THR A 844 -8.27 10.18 10.87
N SER A 845 -8.40 8.94 11.37
CA SER A 845 -7.31 8.25 12.05
C SER A 845 -6.13 7.95 11.12
N GLN A 846 -6.41 7.70 9.84
CA GLN A 846 -5.40 7.40 8.83
C GLN A 846 -4.64 8.65 8.37
N ARG A 847 -5.23 9.85 8.49
CA ARG A 847 -4.55 11.11 8.15
C ARG A 847 -3.29 11.34 8.99
N LEU A 848 -3.23 10.83 10.23
CA LEU A 848 -2.03 10.94 11.06
C LEU A 848 -0.77 10.37 10.37
N TYR A 849 -0.92 9.36 9.51
CA TYR A 849 0.18 8.78 8.73
C TYR A 849 0.73 9.79 7.72
N VAL A 850 -0.10 10.31 6.81
CA VAL A 850 0.38 11.25 5.78
C VAL A 850 1.00 12.52 6.38
N GLU A 851 0.44 13.02 7.48
CA GLU A 851 0.96 14.19 8.16
C GLU A 851 2.33 13.94 8.81
N SER A 852 2.49 12.78 9.45
CA SER A 852 3.73 12.42 10.15
C SER A 852 4.85 11.96 9.20
N PHE A 853 4.49 11.44 8.02
CA PHE A 853 5.42 11.10 6.95
C PHE A 853 5.66 12.24 5.95
N SER A 854 5.10 13.43 6.21
CA SER A 854 5.35 14.61 5.38
C SER A 854 6.83 15.03 5.40
N GLU A 855 7.31 15.60 4.29
CA GLU A 855 8.71 16.06 4.19
C GLU A 855 9.06 17.10 5.26
N ALA A 856 8.10 17.96 5.59
CA ALA A 856 8.26 19.00 6.60
C ALA A 856 8.44 18.40 8.01
N GLU A 857 7.68 17.35 8.36
CA GLU A 857 7.83 16.67 9.64
C GLU A 857 9.14 15.88 9.71
N GLN A 858 9.43 15.09 8.69
CA GLN A 858 10.63 14.25 8.64
C GLN A 858 11.93 15.09 8.68
N ALA A 859 11.92 16.29 8.10
CA ALA A 859 13.05 17.22 8.14
C ALA A 859 13.42 17.69 9.57
N ARG A 860 12.49 17.60 10.54
CA ARG A 860 12.73 17.98 11.94
C ARG A 860 13.66 17.02 12.68
N LYS A 861 13.73 15.75 12.23
CA LYS A 861 14.63 14.72 12.77
C LYS A 861 14.55 14.57 14.29
N TYR A 862 13.34 14.59 14.86
CA TYR A 862 13.12 14.50 16.30
C TYR A 862 13.77 13.26 16.94
N GLU A 863 13.80 12.13 16.23
CA GLU A 863 14.44 10.88 16.70
C GLU A 863 15.95 10.98 16.93
N ASN A 864 16.59 12.04 16.42
CA ASN A 864 18.02 12.29 16.64
C ASN A 864 18.28 13.25 17.81
N ILE A 865 17.23 13.72 18.50
CA ILE A 865 17.34 14.59 19.68
C ILE A 865 17.39 13.71 20.93
N PRO A 866 18.50 13.72 21.69
CA PRO A 866 18.61 12.95 22.93
C PRO A 866 17.55 13.37 23.95
N THR A 867 16.94 12.38 24.59
CA THR A 867 15.96 12.57 25.66
C THR A 867 16.59 12.29 27.02
N HIS A 868 16.44 13.23 27.96
CA HIS A 868 17.00 13.15 29.31
C HIS A 868 15.98 12.75 30.40
N VAL A 869 14.69 12.78 30.05
CA VAL A 869 13.61 12.26 30.89
C VAL A 869 13.90 10.79 31.24
N PRO A 870 13.65 10.35 32.49
CA PRO A 870 13.70 8.94 32.82
C PRO A 870 12.84 8.09 31.87
N ALA A 871 13.43 7.06 31.28
CA ALA A 871 12.77 6.23 30.29
C ALA A 871 12.73 4.75 30.69
N ALA A 872 11.65 4.07 30.32
CA ALA A 872 11.50 2.62 30.39
C ALA A 872 11.05 2.04 29.06
N CYS A 873 11.67 0.93 28.67
CA CYS A 873 11.34 0.17 27.47
C CYS A 873 10.88 -1.24 27.82
N ALA A 874 9.65 -1.59 27.46
CA ALA A 874 9.11 -2.94 27.53
C ALA A 874 9.16 -3.59 26.14
N LYS A 875 10.03 -4.58 25.94
CA LYS A 875 10.27 -5.21 24.63
C LYS A 875 9.61 -6.58 24.57
N PHE A 876 8.52 -6.69 23.85
CA PHE A 876 7.77 -7.94 23.66
C PHE A 876 8.33 -8.76 22.51
N ARG A 877 8.27 -10.10 22.59
CA ARG A 877 8.97 -11.00 21.65
C ARG A 877 8.60 -10.75 20.19
N HIS A 878 7.34 -10.47 19.92
CA HIS A 878 6.79 -10.40 18.56
C HIS A 878 6.50 -8.96 18.10
N GLU A 879 6.92 -7.94 18.86
CA GLU A 879 6.79 -6.54 18.44
C GLU A 879 7.56 -6.29 17.12
N LEU A 880 6.94 -5.51 16.24
CA LEU A 880 7.35 -5.24 14.87
C LEU A 880 8.65 -4.44 14.81
N PHE A 881 8.75 -3.40 15.62
CA PHE A 881 9.86 -2.46 15.64
C PHE A 881 10.51 -2.42 17.02
N GLN A 882 11.76 -2.87 17.08
CA GLN A 882 12.52 -2.93 18.32
C GLN A 882 13.98 -2.57 18.09
N TYR A 883 14.54 -1.82 19.04
CA TYR A 883 15.94 -1.45 19.06
C TYR A 883 16.70 -2.16 20.20
N PRO A 884 17.96 -2.57 19.97
CA PRO A 884 18.84 -3.02 21.04
C PRO A 884 19.20 -1.86 21.97
N ASP A 885 19.53 -2.20 23.22
CA ASP A 885 19.78 -1.23 24.29
C ASP A 885 20.85 -0.18 23.96
N TRP A 886 21.86 -0.55 23.16
CA TRP A 886 22.90 0.41 22.79
C TRP A 886 22.37 1.54 21.89
N ILE A 887 21.39 1.27 21.01
CA ILE A 887 20.70 2.31 20.22
C ILE A 887 19.75 3.10 21.12
N LEU A 888 19.00 2.39 21.98
CA LEU A 888 18.08 3.04 22.91
C LEU A 888 18.80 4.02 23.85
N LYS A 889 20.01 3.69 24.32
CA LYS A 889 20.83 4.56 25.17
C LYS A 889 21.42 5.77 24.44
N GLU A 890 21.55 5.71 23.10
CA GLU A 890 21.95 6.87 22.28
C GLU A 890 20.79 7.88 22.12
N HIS A 891 19.54 7.43 22.30
CA HIS A 891 18.36 8.30 22.30
C HIS A 891 17.91 8.67 23.72
N PHE A 892 17.54 7.68 24.53
CA PHE A 892 17.20 7.80 25.94
C PHE A 892 18.44 7.77 26.82
N THR A 893 19.05 8.93 27.02
CA THR A 893 20.27 9.08 27.83
C THR A 893 20.05 8.73 29.32
N ASN A 894 18.81 8.70 29.77
CA ASN A 894 18.38 8.26 31.10
C ASN A 894 17.46 7.02 31.03
N LEU A 895 17.88 5.99 30.28
CA LEU A 895 17.18 4.70 30.22
C LEU A 895 17.34 3.93 31.54
N MET A 896 16.27 3.87 32.33
CA MET A 896 16.26 3.27 33.68
C MET A 896 15.81 1.81 33.70
N GLN A 897 15.03 1.39 32.70
CA GLN A 897 14.46 0.05 32.58
C GLN A 897 14.42 -0.35 31.11
N SER A 898 14.85 -1.56 30.80
CA SER A 898 14.82 -2.13 29.45
C SER A 898 14.56 -3.62 29.58
N ASN A 899 13.28 -3.98 29.70
CA ASN A 899 12.86 -5.35 30.00
C ASN A 899 12.52 -6.09 28.70
N HIS A 900 12.93 -7.36 28.60
CA HIS A 900 12.53 -8.26 27.51
C HIS A 900 11.50 -9.26 28.02
N HIS A 901 10.37 -9.34 27.33
CA HIS A 901 9.29 -10.28 27.61
C HIS A 901 9.28 -11.36 26.52
N ASN A 902 9.30 -12.64 26.93
CA ASN A 902 9.42 -13.78 26.02
C ASN A 902 8.14 -14.09 25.24
N ASP A 903 7.04 -13.43 25.59
CA ASP A 903 5.72 -13.55 24.96
C ASP A 903 5.20 -12.13 24.67
N GLY A 904 4.14 -12.03 23.90
CA GLY A 904 3.48 -10.78 23.54
C GLY A 904 3.95 -10.18 22.22
N GLY A 905 3.07 -9.43 21.59
CA GLY A 905 3.33 -8.65 20.39
C GLY A 905 2.96 -7.18 20.57
N HIS A 906 2.42 -6.59 19.51
CA HIS A 906 2.22 -5.14 19.39
C HIS A 906 1.16 -4.56 20.34
N PHE A 907 0.00 -5.22 20.46
CA PHE A 907 -1.11 -4.77 21.32
C PHE A 907 -0.95 -5.26 22.76
N ALA A 908 0.21 -5.00 23.37
CA ALA A 908 0.61 -5.60 24.64
C ALA A 908 -0.34 -5.30 25.81
N ALA A 909 -0.94 -4.11 25.85
CA ALA A 909 -1.90 -3.74 26.91
C ALA A 909 -3.20 -4.54 26.83
N LEU A 910 -3.66 -4.85 25.61
CA LEU A 910 -4.84 -5.68 25.39
C LEU A 910 -4.52 -7.17 25.55
N GLN A 911 -3.34 -7.61 25.12
CA GLN A 911 -2.93 -9.01 25.14
C GLN A 911 -2.49 -9.49 26.53
N LEU A 912 -1.61 -8.72 27.18
CA LEU A 912 -0.94 -9.08 28.43
C LEU A 912 -1.08 -7.95 29.48
N PRO A 913 -2.31 -7.56 29.87
CA PRO A 913 -2.55 -6.40 30.73
C PRO A 913 -1.82 -6.48 32.08
N GLU A 914 -1.68 -7.68 32.63
CA GLU A 914 -0.97 -7.91 33.89
C GLU A 914 0.55 -7.72 33.76
N VAL A 915 1.14 -8.08 32.62
CA VAL A 915 2.58 -7.92 32.37
C VAL A 915 2.91 -6.45 32.21
N VAL A 916 2.13 -5.74 31.37
CA VAL A 916 2.29 -4.29 31.17
C VAL A 916 2.09 -3.53 32.48
N TYR A 917 1.06 -3.89 33.27
CA TYR A 917 0.84 -3.30 34.59
C TYR A 917 2.07 -3.42 35.51
N LYS A 918 2.63 -4.62 35.63
CA LYS A 918 3.80 -4.88 36.47
C LYS A 918 5.02 -4.10 35.99
N ASP A 919 5.23 -3.99 34.67
CA ASP A 919 6.34 -3.26 34.07
C ASP A 919 6.26 -1.75 34.37
N ILE A 920 5.06 -1.15 34.22
CA ILE A 920 4.79 0.26 34.57
C ILE A 920 5.03 0.50 36.06
N VAL A 921 4.48 -0.35 36.93
CA VAL A 921 4.65 -0.22 38.38
C VAL A 921 6.12 -0.35 38.78
N GLN A 922 6.87 -1.27 38.16
CA GLN A 922 8.30 -1.42 38.40
C GLN A 922 9.06 -0.13 38.05
N PHE A 923 8.77 0.46 36.90
CA PHE A 923 9.42 1.69 36.46
C PHE A 923 9.14 2.85 37.41
N VAL A 924 7.87 3.05 37.76
CA VAL A 924 7.43 4.11 38.67
C VAL A 924 8.07 3.93 40.06
N ASN A 925 8.16 2.70 40.58
CA ASN A 925 8.85 2.43 41.85
C ASN A 925 10.35 2.77 41.80
N ARG A 926 11.05 2.50 40.70
CA ARG A 926 12.48 2.86 40.56
C ARG A 926 12.73 4.36 40.66
N LEU A 927 11.74 5.17 40.29
CA LEU A 927 11.82 6.63 40.37
C LEU A 927 11.53 7.17 41.77
N TYR A 928 10.68 6.49 42.55
CA TYR A 928 10.32 6.91 43.91
C TYR A 928 11.28 6.41 45.01
N VAL A 929 12.10 5.40 44.74
CA VAL A 929 13.09 4.86 45.69
C VAL A 929 14.46 5.59 45.60
N ARG A 930 14.61 6.53 44.65
CA ARG A 930 15.73 7.49 44.60
C ARG A 930 15.39 8.75 45.39
#